data_AF-A0A928ITV8-F1
#
_entry.id   AF-A0A928ITV8-F1
#
_cell.length_a   1.000
_cell.length_b   1.000
_cell.length_c   1.000
_cell.angle_alpha   90.00
_cell.angle_beta   90.00
_cell.angle_gamma   90.00
#
_symmetry.space_group_name_H-M   'P 1'
#
loop_
_entity.id
_entity.type
_entity.pdbx_description
1 polymer ?
#
loop_
_entity_poly.entity_id
_entity_poly.type
_entity_poly.pdbx_seq_one_letter_code
_entity_poly.pdbx_strand_id
1 'polypeptide(L)'
;MNNGNANITALLKRGYLALEDKEWDKADSFFEQSLNLDAESAEAYLGKLMAELKVSHKSELSKLSVPFDNSADYAKAIRFGDSALKEELGSYISEITARNESERAEAVYSEAKKTMEHACAAANGMALYKKAAEGFAAISGYKDSDKLNEDCLKLAEQLRCDNILNAVKKEYSSADIPRLGQLIENLMQIKNWKDASSVIEECKKRKEQLETDRKNGIISASRNALKGSDVKRIEAQIPVLSSLNGYADSKQLISECEKRIQELNIEKKEKLEKRRTRNAVFKKAAIITSAVLAGLIAITLLLSFLIIPEIRYSRATNLYNEGKYVEARHIFVNLNNYKDCMNRISDCDEKLLGIDYKNALELLEKGELSKAKKAFRKLKDFKNSPDMVKECDYRQALILMKDEKFEEALKIFMALYDYSDSIEKIEAIAASYNDDVYTVAVTYGKLAELDPGFWEKSRDLWGEITRRHTVSAGWNYTVAVRRDGTVYATDVDLSSDYQYGQADVENWEDIIAVEAGWDHTVGLKSDGTVVAVGNNEDGQCNVENWTNIVAVNATSSETYGLRADGTIISTVSDEPDSSSAVIMDGDYGNTVLLNDGTVPGTEWKNMIDVADNNICVGLGSNGKIVIDVPGYYDDMVPNTNDFGSNIIDIDSSMYYIVALRSDGTVIAFDKESGEYISSVKLWENIVQISSNASHIVGLTADGKVESTYGGVSSWNDVIVPDHLIDKLVIPEEPEEKPEDTEAVTDGDSEAETFAAQEEVTEAA
;
A
#
# COMPACT_ATOMS: atom_id res chain seq x y z
N MET A 1 4.31 -79.50 21.95
CA MET A 1 4.10 -78.16 21.36
C MET A 1 2.70 -77.97 20.74
N ASN A 2 1.68 -78.82 21.00
CA ASN A 2 0.36 -78.72 20.31
C ASN A 2 -0.77 -77.98 21.07
N ASN A 3 -0.57 -77.54 22.32
CA ASN A 3 -1.68 -76.97 23.12
C ASN A 3 -1.88 -75.44 22.97
N GLY A 4 -0.85 -74.67 22.58
CA GLY A 4 -0.97 -73.22 22.42
C GLY A 4 -1.78 -72.82 21.19
N ASN A 5 -1.50 -73.47 20.05
CA ASN A 5 -2.14 -73.15 18.77
C ASN A 5 -3.66 -73.48 18.77
N ALA A 6 -4.05 -74.57 19.43
CA ALA A 6 -5.47 -74.93 19.56
C ALA A 6 -6.28 -73.92 20.38
N ASN A 7 -5.64 -73.20 21.31
CA ASN A 7 -6.30 -72.21 22.16
C ASN A 7 -6.49 -70.87 21.43
N ILE A 8 -5.51 -70.44 20.62
CA ILE A 8 -5.60 -69.25 19.76
C ILE A 8 -6.74 -69.39 18.75
N THR A 9 -6.81 -70.51 18.03
CA THR A 9 -7.89 -70.77 17.05
C THR A 9 -9.27 -70.79 17.70
N ALA A 10 -9.40 -71.30 18.94
CA ALA A 10 -10.66 -71.30 19.67
C ALA A 10 -11.09 -69.90 20.10
N LEU A 11 -10.15 -69.03 20.49
CA LEU A 11 -10.40 -67.64 20.86
C LEU A 11 -10.81 -66.79 19.65
N LEU A 12 -10.08 -66.87 18.54
CA LEU A 12 -10.44 -66.21 17.28
C LEU A 12 -11.85 -66.60 16.83
N LYS A 13 -12.16 -67.92 16.85
CA LYS A 13 -13.49 -68.42 16.47
C LYS A 13 -14.61 -67.88 17.38
N ARG A 14 -14.36 -67.76 18.69
CA ARG A 14 -15.33 -67.16 19.63
C ARG A 14 -15.48 -65.66 19.40
N GLY A 15 -14.39 -64.96 19.09
CA GLY A 15 -14.42 -63.54 18.71
C GLY A 15 -15.30 -63.30 17.49
N TYR A 16 -15.10 -64.06 16.41
CA TYR A 16 -15.93 -63.94 15.21
C TYR A 16 -17.39 -64.35 15.43
N LEU A 17 -17.68 -65.40 16.21
CA LEU A 17 -19.06 -65.72 16.60
C LEU A 17 -19.72 -64.59 17.39
N ALA A 18 -18.98 -63.94 18.29
CA ALA A 18 -19.48 -62.78 19.03
C ALA A 18 -19.73 -61.56 18.12
N LEU A 19 -18.94 -61.35 17.06
CA LEU A 19 -19.23 -60.33 16.03
C LEU A 19 -20.53 -60.65 15.28
N GLU A 20 -20.77 -61.92 14.93
CA GLU A 20 -22.03 -62.36 14.30
C GLU A 20 -23.24 -62.14 15.21
N ASP A 21 -23.08 -62.41 16.51
CA ASP A 21 -24.09 -62.17 17.54
C ASP A 21 -24.23 -60.67 17.94
N LYS A 22 -23.44 -59.78 17.32
CA LYS A 22 -23.39 -58.32 17.60
C LYS A 22 -22.99 -57.98 19.03
N GLU A 23 -22.23 -58.86 19.66
CA GLU A 23 -21.69 -58.69 21.01
C GLU A 23 -20.28 -58.07 20.96
N TRP A 24 -20.18 -56.80 20.54
CA TRP A 24 -18.92 -56.12 20.20
C TRP A 24 -17.87 -56.16 21.31
N ASP A 25 -18.24 -55.81 22.55
CA ASP A 25 -17.30 -55.79 23.68
C ASP A 25 -16.78 -57.20 24.03
N LYS A 26 -17.62 -58.22 23.86
CA LYS A 26 -17.23 -59.62 24.07
C LYS A 26 -16.32 -60.10 22.94
N ALA A 27 -16.61 -59.71 21.70
CA ALA A 27 -15.75 -59.99 20.56
C ALA A 27 -14.36 -59.40 20.76
N ASP A 28 -14.28 -58.10 21.08
CA ASP A 28 -13.03 -57.41 21.39
C ASP A 28 -12.24 -58.12 22.50
N SER A 29 -12.91 -58.51 23.58
CA SER A 29 -12.27 -59.26 24.67
C SER A 29 -11.68 -60.61 24.24
N PHE A 30 -12.34 -61.34 23.33
CA PHE A 30 -11.79 -62.59 22.80
C PHE A 30 -10.58 -62.36 21.89
N PHE A 31 -10.59 -61.31 21.07
CA PHE A 31 -9.45 -60.96 20.24
C PHE A 31 -8.27 -60.44 21.07
N GLU A 32 -8.51 -59.66 22.12
CA GLU A 32 -7.49 -59.23 23.07
C GLU A 32 -6.85 -60.43 23.79
N GLN A 33 -7.65 -61.42 24.19
CA GLN A 33 -7.14 -62.68 24.75
C GLN A 33 -6.31 -63.46 23.74
N SER A 34 -6.67 -63.42 22.45
CA SER A 34 -5.86 -64.01 21.38
C SER A 34 -4.53 -63.28 21.22
N LEU A 35 -4.52 -61.94 21.27
CA LEU A 35 -3.31 -61.11 21.16
C LEU A 35 -2.35 -61.29 22.34
N ASN A 36 -2.87 -61.60 23.54
CA ASN A 36 -2.05 -61.97 24.68
C ASN A 36 -1.26 -63.29 24.47
N LEU A 37 -1.72 -64.15 23.55
CA LEU A 37 -1.05 -65.40 23.19
C LEU A 37 -0.20 -65.26 21.92
N ASP A 38 -0.62 -64.41 21.00
CA ASP A 38 0.06 -64.09 19.75
C ASP A 38 -0.11 -62.61 19.41
N ALA A 39 0.87 -61.79 19.78
CA ALA A 39 0.84 -60.34 19.63
C ALA A 39 0.90 -59.89 18.15
N GLU A 40 1.24 -60.78 17.22
CA GLU A 40 1.36 -60.47 15.79
C GLU A 40 0.19 -61.08 14.98
N SER A 41 -0.91 -61.44 15.65
CA SER A 41 -2.08 -62.02 14.97
C SER A 41 -2.88 -60.97 14.19
N ALA A 42 -2.63 -60.90 12.88
CA ALA A 42 -3.38 -60.04 11.95
C ALA A 42 -4.90 -60.31 11.98
N GLU A 43 -5.29 -61.58 12.15
CA GLU A 43 -6.68 -62.01 12.24
C GLU A 43 -7.36 -61.50 13.52
N ALA A 44 -6.64 -61.44 14.65
CA ALA A 44 -7.14 -60.82 15.87
C ALA A 44 -7.29 -59.30 15.75
N TYR A 45 -6.31 -58.61 15.14
CA TYR A 45 -6.42 -57.17 14.88
C TYR A 45 -7.55 -56.82 13.90
N LEU A 46 -7.76 -57.63 12.86
CA LEU A 46 -8.93 -57.51 11.99
C LEU A 46 -10.24 -57.70 12.77
N GLY A 47 -10.28 -58.68 13.68
CA GLY A 47 -11.42 -58.89 14.57
C GLY A 47 -11.72 -57.69 15.47
N LYS A 48 -10.69 -57.06 16.05
CA LYS A 48 -10.83 -55.83 16.84
C LYS A 48 -11.31 -54.65 16.00
N LEU A 49 -10.73 -54.45 14.81
CA LEU A 49 -11.20 -53.45 13.84
C LEU A 49 -12.69 -53.66 13.52
N MET A 50 -13.12 -54.90 13.30
CA MET A 50 -14.51 -55.21 13.04
C MET A 50 -15.43 -54.93 14.25
N ALA A 51 -14.95 -55.18 15.48
CA ALA A 51 -15.67 -54.83 16.70
C ALA A 51 -15.79 -53.31 16.89
N GLU A 52 -14.70 -52.57 16.65
CA GLU A 52 -14.63 -51.10 16.68
C GLU A 52 -15.65 -50.49 15.69
N LEU A 53 -15.64 -50.97 14.45
CA LEU A 53 -16.51 -50.50 13.37
C LEU A 53 -17.91 -51.11 13.40
N LYS A 54 -18.20 -51.99 14.37
CA LYS A 54 -19.49 -52.66 14.58
C LYS A 54 -20.01 -53.39 13.33
N VAL A 55 -19.11 -54.10 12.65
CA VAL A 55 -19.44 -54.94 11.48
C VAL A 55 -19.39 -56.42 11.87
N SER A 56 -20.39 -57.18 11.42
CA SER A 56 -20.50 -58.61 11.77
C SER A 56 -19.72 -59.49 10.80
N HIS A 57 -19.55 -59.05 9.55
CA HIS A 57 -18.81 -59.77 8.53
C HIS A 57 -17.79 -58.88 7.82
N LYS A 58 -16.64 -59.46 7.48
CA LYS A 58 -15.53 -58.74 6.82
C LYS A 58 -15.97 -58.03 5.53
N SER A 59 -16.89 -58.62 4.76
CA SER A 59 -17.44 -58.04 3.52
C SER A 59 -18.35 -56.82 3.74
N GLU A 60 -18.72 -56.50 4.98
CA GLU A 60 -19.46 -55.28 5.31
C GLU A 60 -18.53 -54.06 5.41
N LEU A 61 -17.22 -54.29 5.58
CA LEU A 61 -16.23 -53.21 5.65
C LEU A 61 -16.27 -52.32 4.39
N SER A 62 -16.44 -52.88 3.18
CA SER A 62 -16.54 -52.08 1.95
C SER A 62 -17.83 -51.25 1.83
N LYS A 63 -18.81 -51.48 2.69
CA LYS A 63 -20.10 -50.78 2.70
C LYS A 63 -20.14 -49.64 3.72
N LEU A 64 -19.07 -49.45 4.49
CA LEU A 64 -18.96 -48.35 5.45
C LEU A 64 -18.97 -46.99 4.72
N SER A 65 -19.56 -45.98 5.35
CA SER A 65 -19.65 -44.63 4.79
C SER A 65 -18.32 -43.87 4.78
N VAL A 66 -17.35 -44.28 5.60
CA VAL A 66 -16.04 -43.64 5.73
C VAL A 66 -14.95 -44.71 5.64
N PRO A 67 -13.82 -44.44 4.96
CA PRO A 67 -12.63 -45.29 5.04
C PRO A 67 -12.17 -45.51 6.49
N PHE A 68 -11.59 -46.68 6.76
CA PHE A 68 -11.16 -47.09 8.10
C PHE A 68 -9.64 -47.18 8.24
N ASP A 69 -8.91 -46.56 7.31
CA ASP A 69 -7.45 -46.51 7.25
C ASP A 69 -6.80 -45.73 8.41
N ASN A 70 -7.58 -44.87 9.08
CA ASN A 70 -7.17 -44.18 10.30
C ASN A 70 -7.26 -45.03 11.59
N SER A 71 -7.82 -46.24 11.55
CA SER A 71 -7.91 -47.10 12.74
C SER A 71 -6.54 -47.66 13.12
N ALA A 72 -6.22 -47.59 14.42
CA ALA A 72 -5.01 -48.19 14.97
C ALA A 72 -5.00 -49.73 14.82
N ASP A 73 -6.17 -50.37 14.83
CA ASP A 73 -6.29 -51.81 14.64
C ASP A 73 -6.19 -52.20 13.16
N TYR A 74 -6.65 -51.33 12.23
CA TYR A 74 -6.36 -51.49 10.80
C TYR A 74 -4.85 -51.44 10.52
N ALA A 75 -4.14 -50.44 11.05
CA ALA A 75 -2.70 -50.30 10.85
C ALA A 75 -1.93 -51.56 11.31
N LYS A 76 -2.35 -52.17 12.43
CA LYS A 76 -1.75 -53.42 12.94
C LYS A 76 -2.17 -54.65 12.13
N ALA A 77 -3.44 -54.73 11.70
CA ALA A 77 -3.91 -55.81 10.83
C ALA A 77 -3.15 -55.84 9.50
N ILE A 78 -2.87 -54.67 8.92
CA ILE A 78 -2.00 -54.54 7.73
C ILE A 78 -0.55 -54.84 8.07
N ARG A 79 0.00 -54.34 9.18
CA ARG A 79 1.40 -54.59 9.56
C ARG A 79 1.75 -56.08 9.62
N PHE A 80 0.89 -56.88 10.25
CA PHE A 80 1.13 -58.31 10.44
C PHE A 80 0.44 -59.20 9.40
N GLY A 81 -0.43 -58.64 8.56
CA GLY A 81 -1.19 -59.37 7.54
C GLY A 81 -0.36 -59.83 6.34
N ASP A 82 -0.80 -60.92 5.71
CA ASP A 82 -0.26 -61.38 4.44
C ASP A 82 -0.68 -60.48 3.27
N SER A 83 -0.09 -60.70 2.09
CA SER A 83 -0.39 -59.87 0.91
C SER A 83 -1.86 -59.93 0.50
N ALA A 84 -2.53 -61.07 0.71
CA ALA A 84 -3.93 -61.25 0.34
C ALA A 84 -4.86 -60.40 1.21
N LEU A 85 -4.62 -60.39 2.53
CA LEU A 85 -5.39 -59.55 3.45
C LEU A 85 -5.17 -58.05 3.18
N LYS A 86 -3.92 -57.65 2.89
CA LYS A 86 -3.58 -56.27 2.53
C LYS A 86 -4.32 -55.81 1.27
N GLU A 87 -4.28 -56.63 0.22
CA GLU A 87 -4.96 -56.34 -1.04
C GLU A 87 -6.48 -56.27 -0.86
N GLU A 88 -7.07 -57.18 -0.08
CA GLU A 88 -8.50 -57.22 0.17
C GLU A 88 -8.99 -55.99 0.95
N LEU A 89 -8.33 -55.64 2.07
CA LEU A 89 -8.70 -54.46 2.86
C LEU A 89 -8.43 -53.15 2.09
N GLY A 90 -7.34 -53.10 1.30
CA GLY A 90 -7.05 -51.99 0.40
C GLY A 90 -8.12 -51.83 -0.70
N SER A 91 -8.64 -52.93 -1.23
CA SER A 91 -9.77 -52.91 -2.18
C SER A 91 -11.03 -52.32 -1.55
N TYR A 92 -11.34 -52.68 -0.30
CA TYR A 92 -12.51 -52.12 0.40
C TYR A 92 -12.40 -50.62 0.62
N ILE A 93 -11.23 -50.12 1.03
CA ILE A 93 -10.98 -48.68 1.17
C ILE A 93 -11.11 -47.98 -0.20
N SER A 94 -10.57 -48.59 -1.25
CA SER A 94 -10.67 -48.05 -2.61
C SER A 94 -12.12 -47.99 -3.11
N GLU A 95 -12.93 -49.01 -2.84
CA GLU A 95 -14.37 -49.04 -3.16
C GLU A 95 -15.15 -47.95 -2.41
N ILE A 96 -14.90 -47.76 -1.11
CA ILE A 96 -15.53 -46.71 -0.30
C ILE A 96 -15.14 -45.33 -0.85
N THR A 97 -13.85 -45.11 -1.09
CA THR A 97 -13.31 -43.83 -1.57
C THR A 97 -13.88 -43.48 -2.94
N ALA A 98 -13.90 -44.44 -3.87
CA ALA A 98 -14.46 -44.24 -5.21
C ALA A 98 -15.97 -43.96 -5.19
N ARG A 99 -16.73 -44.65 -4.33
CA ARG A 99 -18.17 -44.39 -4.17
C ARG A 99 -18.42 -43.01 -3.57
N ASN A 100 -17.71 -42.66 -2.51
CA ASN A 100 -17.85 -41.36 -1.84
C ASN A 100 -17.49 -40.20 -2.78
N GLU A 101 -16.42 -40.36 -3.57
CA GLU A 101 -16.04 -39.36 -4.58
C GLU A 101 -17.08 -39.28 -5.71
N SER A 102 -17.66 -40.41 -6.13
CA SER A 102 -18.74 -40.42 -7.12
C SER A 102 -20.01 -39.73 -6.63
N GLU A 103 -20.39 -39.96 -5.36
CA GLU A 103 -21.54 -39.30 -4.71
C GLU A 103 -21.29 -37.80 -4.53
N ARG A 104 -20.09 -37.41 -4.10
CA ARG A 104 -19.66 -36.00 -4.03
C ARG A 104 -19.73 -35.35 -5.41
N ALA A 105 -19.15 -35.97 -6.43
CA ALA A 105 -19.13 -35.44 -7.78
C ALA A 105 -20.54 -35.31 -8.37
N GLU A 106 -21.45 -36.25 -8.09
CA GLU A 106 -22.86 -36.16 -8.48
C GLU A 106 -23.57 -34.97 -7.80
N ALA A 107 -23.33 -34.75 -6.50
CA ALA A 107 -23.92 -33.64 -5.77
C ALA A 107 -23.47 -32.29 -6.36
N VAL A 108 -22.16 -32.11 -6.57
CA VAL A 108 -21.58 -30.91 -7.20
C VAL A 108 -22.13 -30.72 -8.61
N TYR A 109 -22.17 -31.79 -9.42
CA TYR A 109 -22.72 -31.76 -10.78
C TYR A 109 -24.18 -31.29 -10.79
N SER A 110 -25.00 -31.81 -9.86
CA SER A 110 -26.42 -31.48 -9.78
C SER A 110 -26.66 -30.01 -9.42
N GLU A 111 -25.87 -29.46 -8.48
CA GLU A 111 -26.01 -28.06 -8.07
C GLU A 111 -25.45 -27.10 -9.12
N ALA A 112 -24.31 -27.44 -9.75
CA ALA A 112 -23.76 -26.67 -10.87
C ALA A 112 -24.75 -26.57 -12.03
N LYS A 113 -25.42 -27.68 -12.36
CA LYS A 113 -26.44 -27.71 -13.42
C LYS A 113 -27.67 -26.88 -13.09
N LYS A 114 -28.16 -26.96 -11.85
CA LYS A 114 -29.26 -26.13 -11.36
C LYS A 114 -28.91 -24.64 -11.38
N THR A 115 -27.67 -24.30 -11.01
CA THR A 115 -27.14 -22.94 -11.07
C THR A 115 -27.08 -22.41 -12.51
N MET A 116 -26.57 -23.23 -13.43
CA MET A 116 -26.54 -22.93 -14.88
C MET A 116 -27.96 -22.70 -15.45
N GLU A 117 -28.94 -23.52 -15.06
CA GLU A 117 -30.33 -23.37 -15.50
C GLU A 117 -30.97 -22.07 -14.97
N HIS A 118 -30.69 -21.71 -13.72
CA HIS A 118 -31.17 -20.47 -13.12
C HIS A 118 -30.56 -19.22 -13.78
N ALA A 119 -29.28 -19.30 -14.19
CA ALA A 119 -28.56 -18.20 -14.82
C ALA A 119 -29.25 -17.64 -16.08
N CYS A 120 -29.95 -18.49 -16.85
CA CYS A 120 -30.61 -18.10 -18.10
C CYS A 120 -31.74 -17.07 -17.92
N ALA A 121 -32.37 -17.05 -16.75
CA ALA A 121 -33.54 -16.21 -16.46
C ALA A 121 -33.26 -15.08 -15.44
N ALA A 122 -32.06 -15.04 -14.87
CA ALA A 122 -31.73 -14.16 -13.76
C ALA A 122 -31.06 -12.86 -14.21
N ALA A 123 -31.31 -11.76 -13.49
CA ALA A 123 -30.67 -10.47 -13.74
C ALA A 123 -29.14 -10.52 -13.51
N ASN A 124 -28.68 -11.40 -12.62
CA ASN A 124 -27.28 -11.70 -12.32
C ASN A 124 -26.74 -12.92 -13.09
N GLY A 125 -27.32 -13.25 -14.26
CA GLY A 125 -27.02 -14.46 -15.02
C GLY A 125 -25.52 -14.66 -15.34
N MET A 126 -24.75 -13.59 -15.54
CA MET A 126 -23.30 -13.69 -15.78
C MET A 126 -22.55 -14.32 -14.61
N ALA A 127 -22.83 -13.89 -13.38
CA ALA A 127 -22.18 -14.41 -12.17
C ALA A 127 -22.57 -15.88 -11.94
N LEU A 128 -23.85 -16.21 -12.14
CA LEU A 128 -24.34 -17.58 -11.99
C LEU A 128 -23.74 -18.54 -13.02
N TYR A 129 -23.51 -18.10 -14.26
CA TYR A 129 -22.78 -18.91 -15.23
C TYR A 129 -21.32 -19.15 -14.83
N LYS A 130 -20.60 -18.14 -14.31
CA LYS A 130 -19.24 -18.34 -13.79
C LYS A 130 -19.20 -19.35 -12.63
N LYS A 131 -20.12 -19.20 -11.67
CA LYS A 131 -20.26 -20.14 -10.53
C LYS A 131 -20.57 -21.57 -10.98
N ALA A 132 -21.47 -21.73 -11.95
CA ALA A 132 -21.74 -23.05 -12.52
C ALA A 132 -20.50 -23.63 -13.22
N ALA A 133 -19.73 -22.80 -13.92
CA ALA A 133 -18.49 -23.21 -14.56
C ALA A 133 -17.44 -23.71 -13.56
N GLU A 134 -17.28 -23.02 -12.42
CA GLU A 134 -16.41 -23.44 -11.32
C GLU A 134 -16.84 -24.79 -10.73
N GLY A 135 -18.14 -24.95 -10.47
CA GLY A 135 -18.70 -26.22 -10.00
C GLY A 135 -18.42 -27.37 -10.96
N PHE A 136 -18.54 -27.15 -12.27
CA PHE A 136 -18.18 -28.15 -13.27
C PHE A 136 -16.66 -28.39 -13.38
N ALA A 137 -15.83 -27.35 -13.24
CA ALA A 137 -14.38 -27.47 -13.25
C ALA A 137 -13.84 -28.32 -12.09
N ALA A 138 -14.47 -28.19 -10.91
CA ALA A 138 -14.10 -28.94 -9.70
C ALA A 138 -14.29 -30.47 -9.82
N ILE A 139 -15.03 -30.91 -10.85
CA ILE A 139 -15.32 -32.32 -11.14
C ILE A 139 -14.92 -32.67 -12.59
N SER A 140 -13.76 -32.19 -13.04
CA SER A 140 -13.25 -32.45 -14.39
C SER A 140 -13.20 -33.96 -14.71
N GLY A 141 -13.57 -34.34 -15.93
CA GLY A 141 -13.69 -35.74 -16.35
C GLY A 141 -14.94 -36.48 -15.84
N TYR A 142 -15.77 -35.86 -15.00
CA TYR A 142 -17.05 -36.42 -14.53
C TYR A 142 -18.22 -36.06 -15.46
N LYS A 143 -18.80 -37.06 -16.12
CA LYS A 143 -19.89 -36.88 -17.11
C LYS A 143 -19.49 -35.89 -18.22
N ASP A 144 -20.30 -34.87 -18.46
CA ASP A 144 -20.10 -33.80 -19.44
C ASP A 144 -19.67 -32.47 -18.77
N SER A 145 -19.14 -32.51 -17.54
CA SER A 145 -18.74 -31.33 -16.76
C SER A 145 -17.79 -30.41 -17.54
N ASP A 146 -16.75 -30.93 -18.18
CA ASP A 146 -15.79 -30.13 -18.95
C ASP A 146 -16.47 -29.36 -20.09
N LYS A 147 -17.43 -30.00 -20.77
CA LYS A 147 -18.19 -29.37 -21.87
C LYS A 147 -19.12 -28.28 -21.33
N LEU A 148 -19.79 -28.52 -20.21
CA LEU A 148 -20.71 -27.58 -19.57
C LEU A 148 -19.97 -26.39 -18.95
N ASN A 149 -18.76 -26.59 -18.41
CA ASN A 149 -17.86 -25.53 -17.98
C ASN A 149 -17.58 -24.55 -19.14
N GLU A 150 -17.08 -25.06 -20.27
CA GLU A 150 -16.83 -24.24 -21.46
C GLU A 150 -18.07 -23.48 -21.93
N ASP A 151 -19.24 -24.13 -21.91
CA ASP A 151 -20.48 -23.53 -22.37
C ASP A 151 -20.97 -22.44 -21.41
N CYS A 152 -20.82 -22.64 -20.10
CA CYS A 152 -21.08 -21.62 -19.08
C CYS A 152 -20.19 -20.38 -19.27
N LEU A 153 -18.88 -20.56 -19.45
CA LEU A 153 -17.95 -19.45 -19.69
C LEU A 153 -18.29 -18.69 -20.96
N LYS A 154 -18.66 -19.40 -22.04
CA LYS A 154 -19.14 -18.75 -23.28
C LYS A 154 -20.41 -17.94 -23.03
N LEU A 155 -21.39 -18.49 -22.31
CA LEU A 155 -22.64 -17.79 -22.01
C LEU A 155 -22.42 -16.54 -21.12
N ALA A 156 -21.53 -16.63 -20.14
CA ALA A 156 -21.12 -15.49 -19.31
C ALA A 156 -20.52 -14.37 -20.16
N GLU A 157 -19.63 -14.70 -21.10
CA GLU A 157 -19.01 -13.71 -21.99
C GLU A 157 -20.02 -13.06 -22.95
N GLN A 158 -20.99 -13.84 -23.45
CA GLN A 158 -22.08 -13.29 -24.26
C GLN A 158 -22.92 -12.29 -23.48
N LEU A 159 -23.27 -12.60 -22.22
CA LEU A 159 -24.01 -11.69 -21.35
C LEU A 159 -23.21 -10.44 -21.02
N ARG A 160 -21.91 -10.55 -20.75
CA ARG A 160 -21.01 -9.40 -20.51
C ARG A 160 -21.05 -8.44 -21.70
N CYS A 161 -20.85 -8.97 -22.91
CA CYS A 161 -20.84 -8.16 -24.11
C CYS A 161 -22.22 -7.52 -24.39
N ASP A 162 -23.32 -8.24 -24.13
CA ASP A 162 -24.68 -7.72 -24.28
C ASP A 162 -25.01 -6.62 -23.27
N ASN A 163 -24.59 -6.78 -22.02
CA ASN A 163 -24.80 -5.78 -20.97
C ASN A 163 -24.07 -4.47 -21.29
N ILE A 164 -22.80 -4.53 -21.70
CA ILE A 164 -22.02 -3.34 -22.12
C ILE A 164 -22.72 -2.62 -23.28
N LEU A 165 -23.09 -3.37 -24.32
CA LEU A 165 -23.73 -2.82 -25.51
C LEU A 165 -25.09 -2.16 -25.19
N ASN A 166 -25.92 -2.81 -24.36
CA ASN A 166 -27.23 -2.30 -23.98
C ASN A 166 -27.13 -1.08 -23.05
N ALA A 167 -26.19 -1.09 -22.10
CA ALA A 167 -25.94 0.04 -21.22
C ALA A 167 -25.56 1.29 -22.03
N VAL A 168 -24.65 1.14 -22.99
CA VAL A 168 -24.23 2.26 -23.85
C VAL A 168 -25.40 2.76 -24.69
N LYS A 169 -26.16 1.87 -25.34
CA LYS A 169 -27.35 2.22 -26.14
C LYS A 169 -28.39 3.03 -25.36
N LYS A 170 -28.54 2.78 -24.06
CA LYS A 170 -29.47 3.50 -23.19
C LYS A 170 -29.01 4.94 -22.89
N GLU A 171 -27.70 5.17 -22.84
CA GLU A 171 -27.13 6.40 -22.29
C GLU A 171 -26.56 7.37 -23.34
N TYR A 172 -25.96 6.86 -24.43
CA TYR A 172 -25.10 7.66 -25.33
C TYR A 172 -25.80 8.86 -25.97
N SER A 173 -27.12 8.83 -26.15
CA SER A 173 -27.88 9.95 -26.73
C SER A 173 -27.87 11.19 -25.82
N SER A 174 -27.81 10.98 -24.50
CA SER A 174 -27.85 12.02 -23.45
C SER A 174 -26.49 12.35 -22.83
N ALA A 175 -25.46 11.56 -23.12
CA ALA A 175 -24.12 11.69 -22.55
C ALA A 175 -23.38 12.96 -23.04
N ASP A 176 -22.52 13.51 -22.19
CA ASP A 176 -21.64 14.63 -22.51
C ASP A 176 -20.31 14.16 -23.15
N ILE A 177 -19.43 15.10 -23.50
CA ILE A 177 -18.19 14.79 -24.26
C ILE A 177 -17.26 13.83 -23.49
N PRO A 178 -16.95 14.04 -22.20
CA PRO A 178 -16.16 13.08 -21.41
C PRO A 178 -16.83 11.71 -21.32
N ARG A 179 -18.12 11.66 -20.99
CA ARG A 179 -18.84 10.39 -20.82
C ARG A 179 -18.93 9.60 -22.13
N LEU A 180 -19.13 10.27 -23.26
CA LEU A 180 -19.05 9.64 -24.59
C LEU A 180 -17.67 9.06 -24.89
N GLY A 181 -16.59 9.67 -24.37
CA GLY A 181 -15.24 9.10 -24.45
C GLY A 181 -15.16 7.74 -23.75
N GLN A 182 -15.61 7.69 -22.50
CA GLN A 182 -15.63 6.46 -21.71
C GLN A 182 -16.51 5.36 -22.33
N LEU A 183 -17.70 5.73 -22.83
CA LEU A 183 -18.60 4.77 -23.50
C LEU A 183 -17.98 4.18 -24.78
N ILE A 184 -17.21 4.98 -25.54
CA ILE A 184 -16.49 4.49 -26.73
C ILE A 184 -15.39 3.50 -26.34
N GLU A 185 -14.63 3.77 -25.27
CA GLU A 185 -13.60 2.87 -24.77
C GLU A 185 -14.17 1.52 -24.33
N ASN A 186 -15.28 1.53 -23.58
CA ASN A 186 -15.98 0.32 -23.18
C ASN A 186 -16.45 -0.50 -24.40
N LEU A 187 -17.00 0.16 -25.42
CA LEU A 187 -17.42 -0.52 -26.65
C LEU A 187 -16.24 -1.04 -27.48
N MET A 188 -15.07 -0.42 -27.42
CA MET A 188 -13.87 -0.87 -28.15
C MET A 188 -13.41 -2.27 -27.70
N GLN A 189 -13.62 -2.61 -26.41
CA GLN A 189 -13.36 -3.94 -25.87
C GLN A 189 -14.23 -5.02 -26.53
N ILE A 190 -15.41 -4.65 -27.02
CA ILE A 190 -16.38 -5.54 -27.65
C ILE A 190 -16.66 -5.16 -29.11
N LYS A 191 -15.70 -4.55 -29.81
CA LYS A 191 -15.91 -3.97 -31.16
C LYS A 191 -16.49 -4.94 -32.20
N ASN A 192 -16.17 -6.23 -32.07
CA ASN A 192 -16.61 -7.29 -32.98
C ASN A 192 -17.94 -7.94 -32.54
N TRP A 193 -18.52 -7.49 -31.43
CA TRP A 193 -19.75 -8.02 -30.87
C TRP A 193 -20.97 -7.27 -31.40
N LYS A 194 -21.87 -8.01 -32.07
CA LYS A 194 -23.14 -7.49 -32.63
C LYS A 194 -22.91 -6.16 -33.38
N ASP A 195 -23.65 -5.11 -33.04
CA ASP A 195 -23.59 -3.80 -33.66
C ASP A 195 -22.72 -2.79 -32.88
N ALA A 196 -21.86 -3.23 -31.96
CA ALA A 196 -20.98 -2.36 -31.18
C ALA A 196 -20.15 -1.40 -32.05
N SER A 197 -19.59 -1.87 -33.17
CA SER A 197 -18.89 -1.02 -34.13
C SER A 197 -19.75 0.11 -34.70
N SER A 198 -21.05 -0.14 -34.93
CA SER A 198 -21.98 0.90 -35.39
C SER A 198 -22.28 1.91 -34.28
N VAL A 199 -22.47 1.44 -33.04
CA VAL A 199 -22.74 2.32 -31.89
C VAL A 199 -21.51 3.18 -31.56
N ILE A 200 -20.29 2.66 -31.70
CA ILE A 200 -19.04 3.43 -31.57
C ILE A 200 -19.04 4.61 -32.56
N GLU A 201 -19.39 4.35 -33.81
CA GLU A 201 -19.42 5.38 -34.84
C GLU A 201 -20.48 6.45 -34.55
N GLU A 202 -21.63 6.05 -34.00
CA GLU A 202 -22.67 6.97 -33.58
C GLU A 202 -22.25 7.83 -32.38
N CYS A 203 -21.58 7.23 -31.39
CA CYS A 203 -21.01 7.95 -30.25
C CYS A 203 -19.96 8.97 -30.70
N LYS A 204 -19.08 8.60 -31.65
CA LYS A 204 -18.09 9.51 -32.23
C LYS A 204 -18.73 10.69 -32.93
N LYS A 205 -19.75 10.46 -33.77
CA LYS A 205 -20.51 11.52 -34.44
C LYS A 205 -21.20 12.45 -33.43
N ARG A 206 -21.80 11.89 -32.37
CA ARG A 206 -22.43 12.68 -31.31
C ARG A 206 -21.42 13.54 -30.57
N LYS A 207 -20.24 13.00 -30.25
CA LYS A 207 -19.14 13.72 -29.60
C LYS A 207 -18.65 14.88 -30.48
N GLU A 208 -18.45 14.64 -31.77
CA GLU A 208 -18.06 15.67 -32.74
C GLU A 208 -19.13 16.78 -32.86
N GLN A 209 -20.41 16.40 -32.86
CA GLN A 209 -21.51 17.36 -32.87
C GLN A 209 -21.52 18.23 -31.59
N LEU A 210 -21.37 17.63 -30.41
CA LEU A 210 -21.32 18.37 -29.14
C LEU A 210 -20.09 19.29 -29.06
N GLU A 211 -18.94 18.86 -29.57
CA GLU A 211 -17.76 19.72 -29.68
C GLU A 211 -18.02 20.92 -30.60
N THR A 212 -18.69 20.68 -31.73
CA THR A 212 -19.08 21.73 -32.67
C THR A 212 -20.06 22.71 -32.02
N ASP A 213 -21.08 22.22 -31.32
CA ASP A 213 -22.06 23.04 -30.59
C ASP A 213 -21.39 23.87 -29.49
N ARG A 214 -20.44 23.29 -28.74
CA ARG A 214 -19.62 23.99 -27.74
C ARG A 214 -18.81 25.12 -28.36
N LYS A 215 -18.11 24.85 -29.47
CA LYS A 215 -17.32 25.85 -30.22
C LYS A 215 -18.22 26.98 -30.74
N ASN A 216 -19.39 26.67 -31.29
CA ASN A 216 -20.38 27.65 -31.73
C ASN A 216 -20.96 28.48 -30.57
N GLY A 217 -21.20 27.85 -29.42
CA GLY A 217 -21.61 28.52 -28.18
C GLY A 217 -20.61 29.59 -27.76
N ILE A 218 -19.31 29.27 -27.74
CA ILE A 218 -18.22 30.21 -27.42
C ILE A 218 -18.21 31.40 -28.39
N ILE A 219 -18.32 31.14 -29.70
CA ILE A 219 -18.37 32.19 -30.72
C ILE A 219 -19.57 33.12 -30.48
N SER A 220 -20.76 32.56 -30.22
CA SER A 220 -21.97 33.35 -29.97
C SER A 220 -21.88 34.18 -28.69
N ALA A 221 -21.33 33.61 -27.61
CA ALA A 221 -21.11 34.28 -26.33
C ALA A 221 -20.12 35.44 -26.47
N SER A 222 -19.04 35.23 -27.24
CA SER A 222 -18.04 36.25 -27.55
C SER A 222 -18.63 37.41 -28.34
N ARG A 223 -19.40 37.12 -29.40
CA ARG A 223 -20.14 38.16 -30.16
C ARG A 223 -21.12 38.95 -29.28
N ASN A 224 -21.75 38.29 -28.30
CA ASN A 224 -22.64 38.98 -27.36
C ASN A 224 -21.86 39.87 -26.38
N ALA A 225 -20.73 39.39 -25.86
CA ALA A 225 -19.86 40.17 -24.97
C ALA A 225 -19.35 41.45 -25.64
N LEU A 226 -19.00 41.39 -26.94
CA LEU A 226 -18.58 42.53 -27.75
C LEU A 226 -19.62 43.65 -27.87
N LYS A 227 -20.92 43.35 -27.69
CA LYS A 227 -21.99 44.37 -27.67
C LYS A 227 -22.03 45.17 -26.36
N GLY A 228 -21.35 44.69 -25.32
CA GLY A 228 -21.27 45.33 -24.01
C GLY A 228 -20.23 46.45 -23.91
N SER A 229 -20.11 47.02 -22.71
CA SER A 229 -19.08 48.02 -22.36
C SER A 229 -18.19 47.59 -21.18
N ASP A 230 -18.36 46.34 -20.70
CA ASP A 230 -17.55 45.78 -19.62
C ASP A 230 -16.26 45.19 -20.17
N VAL A 231 -15.16 45.90 -19.95
CA VAL A 231 -13.82 45.52 -20.40
C VAL A 231 -13.41 44.15 -19.85
N LYS A 232 -13.71 43.83 -18.58
CA LYS A 232 -13.31 42.55 -17.98
C LYS A 232 -14.01 41.38 -18.63
N ARG A 233 -15.29 41.54 -18.96
CA ARG A 233 -16.09 40.51 -19.62
C ARG A 233 -15.61 40.24 -21.05
N ILE A 234 -15.19 41.27 -21.78
CA ILE A 234 -14.62 41.15 -23.14
C ILE A 234 -13.22 40.53 -23.10
N GLU A 235 -12.38 40.96 -22.16
CA GLU A 235 -11.03 40.44 -21.95
C GLU A 235 -11.03 38.94 -21.62
N ALA A 236 -11.99 38.49 -20.80
CA ALA A 236 -12.17 37.08 -20.47
C ALA A 236 -12.51 36.18 -21.68
N GLN A 237 -12.98 36.74 -22.81
CA GLN A 237 -13.27 35.95 -24.02
C GLN A 237 -12.03 35.63 -24.84
N ILE A 238 -10.95 36.44 -24.75
CA ILE A 238 -9.72 36.26 -25.53
C ILE A 238 -9.08 34.88 -25.31
N PRO A 239 -8.79 34.43 -24.07
CA PRO A 239 -8.20 33.11 -23.86
C PRO A 239 -9.13 31.97 -24.32
N VAL A 240 -10.45 32.13 -24.15
CA VAL A 240 -11.44 31.13 -24.56
C VAL A 240 -11.51 31.03 -26.10
N LEU A 241 -11.48 32.14 -26.82
CA LEU A 241 -11.42 32.16 -28.29
C LEU A 241 -10.09 31.63 -28.83
N SER A 242 -8.98 31.91 -28.15
CA SER A 242 -7.65 31.38 -28.52
C SER A 242 -7.61 29.85 -28.43
N SER A 243 -8.33 29.25 -27.48
CA SER A 243 -8.47 27.79 -27.37
C SER A 243 -9.19 27.13 -28.56
N LEU A 244 -9.85 27.91 -29.42
CA LEU A 244 -10.55 27.41 -30.61
C LEU A 244 -9.64 27.18 -31.82
N ASN A 245 -8.34 27.51 -31.74
CA ASN A 245 -7.33 27.26 -32.78
C ASN A 245 -7.73 27.72 -34.20
N GLY A 246 -8.45 28.83 -34.33
CA GLY A 246 -8.87 29.37 -35.63
C GLY A 246 -10.16 28.77 -36.19
N TYR A 247 -10.95 28.05 -35.39
CA TYR A 247 -12.32 27.67 -35.75
C TYR A 247 -13.19 28.90 -36.04
N ALA A 248 -13.96 28.85 -37.14
CA ALA A 248 -14.80 29.94 -37.63
C ALA A 248 -14.04 31.29 -37.70
N ASP A 249 -14.66 32.37 -37.23
CA ASP A 249 -14.10 33.73 -37.17
C ASP A 249 -13.38 34.03 -35.84
N SER A 250 -12.97 33.02 -35.06
CA SER A 250 -12.34 33.21 -33.74
C SER A 250 -11.14 34.17 -33.74
N LYS A 251 -10.24 34.08 -34.74
CA LYS A 251 -9.09 34.99 -34.88
C LYS A 251 -9.51 36.45 -35.12
N GLN A 252 -10.55 36.64 -35.92
CA GLN A 252 -11.12 37.96 -36.18
C GLN A 252 -11.78 38.50 -34.92
N LEU A 253 -12.54 37.68 -34.19
CA LEU A 253 -13.19 38.06 -32.93
C LEU A 253 -12.17 38.43 -31.84
N ILE A 254 -11.02 37.76 -31.77
CA ILE A 254 -9.92 38.16 -30.86
C ILE A 254 -9.44 39.58 -31.19
N SER A 255 -9.19 39.84 -32.48
CA SER A 255 -8.77 41.17 -32.94
C SER A 255 -9.83 42.25 -32.66
N GLU A 256 -11.11 41.91 -32.81
CA GLU A 256 -12.24 42.78 -32.47
C GLU A 256 -12.35 43.03 -30.96
N CYS A 257 -12.12 42.02 -30.13
CA CYS A 257 -12.06 42.15 -28.67
C CYS A 257 -10.94 43.10 -28.24
N GLU A 258 -9.72 42.90 -28.75
CA GLU A 258 -8.56 43.73 -28.44
C GLU A 258 -8.80 45.19 -28.85
N LYS A 259 -9.32 45.40 -30.07
CA LYS A 259 -9.67 46.75 -30.55
C LYS A 259 -10.74 47.39 -29.67
N ARG A 260 -11.79 46.65 -29.30
CA ARG A 260 -12.87 47.17 -28.46
C ARG A 260 -12.41 47.51 -27.04
N ILE A 261 -11.51 46.72 -26.47
CA ILE A 261 -10.85 47.00 -25.19
C ILE A 261 -10.05 48.31 -25.27
N GLN A 262 -9.29 48.51 -26.35
CA GLN A 262 -8.54 49.76 -26.57
C GLN A 262 -9.48 50.97 -26.66
N GLU A 263 -10.54 50.89 -27.46
CA GLU A 263 -11.56 51.94 -27.58
C GLU A 263 -12.18 52.32 -26.23
N LEU A 264 -12.68 51.33 -25.48
CA LEU A 264 -13.31 51.55 -24.17
C LEU A 264 -12.33 52.13 -23.13
N ASN A 265 -11.06 51.73 -23.18
CA ASN A 265 -10.02 52.28 -22.32
C ASN A 265 -9.68 53.75 -22.67
N ILE A 266 -9.68 54.12 -23.95
CA ILE A 266 -9.52 55.50 -24.41
C ILE A 266 -10.71 56.34 -23.95
N GLU A 267 -11.95 55.88 -24.17
CA GLU A 267 -13.16 56.58 -23.69
C GLU A 267 -13.14 56.80 -22.17
N LYS A 268 -12.65 55.81 -21.41
CA LYS A 268 -12.50 55.89 -19.95
C LYS A 268 -11.44 56.92 -19.55
N LYS A 269 -10.31 56.98 -20.27
CA LYS A 269 -9.27 58.01 -20.09
C LYS A 269 -9.79 59.40 -20.43
N GLU A 270 -10.50 59.58 -21.54
CA GLU A 270 -11.08 60.87 -21.93
C GLU A 270 -12.15 61.34 -20.94
N LYS A 271 -12.99 60.45 -20.42
CA LYS A 271 -13.97 60.77 -19.36
C LYS A 271 -13.27 61.15 -18.04
N LEU A 272 -12.14 60.50 -17.71
CA LEU A 272 -11.32 60.80 -16.55
C LEU A 272 -10.58 62.15 -16.71
N GLU A 273 -10.08 62.44 -17.91
CA GLU A 273 -9.46 63.72 -18.27
C GLU A 273 -10.47 64.87 -18.27
N LYS A 274 -11.68 64.68 -18.80
CA LYS A 274 -12.80 65.64 -18.67
C LYS A 274 -13.26 65.87 -17.22
N ARG A 275 -12.94 64.95 -16.30
CA ARG A 275 -13.11 65.10 -14.85
C ARG A 275 -11.93 65.88 -14.22
N ARG A 276 -10.70 65.62 -14.66
CA ARG A 276 -9.50 66.34 -14.25
C ARG A 276 -9.50 67.80 -14.71
N THR A 277 -9.98 68.09 -15.92
CA THR A 277 -10.11 69.45 -16.46
C THR A 277 -11.23 70.25 -15.80
N ARG A 278 -12.32 69.61 -15.37
CA ARG A 278 -13.35 70.26 -14.53
C ARG A 278 -12.83 70.70 -13.16
N ASN A 279 -11.91 69.92 -12.59
CA ASN A 279 -11.27 70.22 -11.30
C ASN A 279 -10.02 71.12 -11.43
N ALA A 280 -9.50 71.32 -12.64
CA ALA A 280 -8.38 72.23 -12.92
C ALA A 280 -8.82 73.69 -13.12
N VAL A 281 -10.11 73.95 -13.37
CA VAL A 281 -10.70 75.29 -13.58
C VAL A 281 -10.74 76.15 -12.29
N PHE A 282 -10.47 75.56 -11.10
CA PHE A 282 -10.51 76.27 -9.81
C PHE A 282 -9.14 76.73 -9.26
N LYS A 283 -8.04 76.59 -10.00
CA LYS A 283 -6.71 77.06 -9.56
C LYS A 283 -6.01 77.91 -10.61
N LYS A 284 -5.93 79.21 -10.28
CA LYS A 284 -4.98 80.26 -10.78
C LYS A 284 -5.40 80.89 -12.12
N ALA A 285 -5.95 82.10 -12.24
CA ALA A 285 -5.75 83.38 -11.55
C ALA A 285 -4.28 83.86 -11.50
N ALA A 286 -4.03 84.96 -12.24
CA ALA A 286 -2.90 85.91 -12.24
C ALA A 286 -1.77 85.71 -13.28
N ILE A 287 -1.61 86.72 -14.15
CA ILE A 287 -0.74 86.86 -15.34
C ILE A 287 0.11 88.15 -15.21
N ILE A 288 1.45 88.00 -15.39
CA ILE A 288 2.47 88.85 -16.06
C ILE A 288 2.78 90.29 -15.59
N THR A 289 4.09 90.58 -15.35
CA THR A 289 4.75 91.88 -15.63
C THR A 289 6.18 91.73 -16.20
N SER A 290 6.35 92.24 -17.44
CA SER A 290 7.49 92.96 -18.05
C SER A 290 8.92 92.37 -18.16
N ALA A 291 9.17 91.67 -19.27
CA ALA A 291 10.18 91.84 -20.35
C ALA A 291 11.59 92.48 -20.15
N VAL A 292 12.03 92.88 -18.95
CA VAL A 292 13.45 93.26 -18.69
C VAL A 292 14.20 92.14 -17.95
N LEU A 293 13.47 91.12 -17.51
CA LEU A 293 13.98 89.96 -16.81
C LEU A 293 14.67 88.94 -17.75
N ALA A 294 14.43 88.97 -19.07
CA ALA A 294 14.88 87.94 -20.02
C ALA A 294 16.42 87.85 -20.23
N GLY A 295 17.15 88.97 -20.11
CA GLY A 295 18.61 88.99 -20.22
C GLY A 295 19.33 88.55 -18.93
N LEU A 296 18.79 88.93 -17.77
CA LEU A 296 19.23 88.43 -16.48
C LEU A 296 18.76 86.99 -16.24
N ILE A 297 17.59 86.59 -16.75
CA ILE A 297 17.11 85.21 -16.86
C ILE A 297 18.03 84.42 -17.77
N ALA A 298 18.47 84.91 -18.93
CA ALA A 298 19.40 84.14 -19.76
C ALA A 298 20.73 83.84 -19.03
N ILE A 299 21.30 84.80 -18.31
CA ILE A 299 22.54 84.59 -17.53
C ILE A 299 22.30 83.79 -16.25
N THR A 300 21.21 84.03 -15.51
CA THR A 300 20.84 83.24 -14.33
C THR A 300 20.39 81.83 -14.70
N LEU A 301 19.71 81.62 -15.83
CA LEU A 301 19.40 80.32 -16.41
C LEU A 301 20.67 79.63 -16.90
N LEU A 302 21.62 80.34 -17.51
CA LEU A 302 22.89 79.76 -17.96
C LEU A 302 23.77 79.39 -16.76
N LEU A 303 23.77 80.20 -15.69
CA LEU A 303 24.40 79.85 -14.41
C LEU A 303 23.66 78.71 -13.71
N SER A 304 22.33 78.71 -13.65
CA SER A 304 21.52 77.75 -12.87
C SER A 304 21.23 76.43 -13.57
N PHE A 305 21.17 76.40 -14.91
CA PHE A 305 20.88 75.20 -15.71
C PHE A 305 22.08 74.61 -16.44
N LEU A 306 23.19 75.35 -16.63
CA LEU A 306 24.38 74.84 -17.33
C LEU A 306 25.64 74.84 -16.44
N ILE A 307 26.03 75.99 -15.87
CA ILE A 307 27.32 76.10 -15.15
C ILE A 307 27.29 75.43 -13.77
N ILE A 308 26.28 75.73 -12.93
CA ILE A 308 26.17 75.15 -11.57
C ILE A 308 25.96 73.62 -11.63
N PRO A 309 25.09 73.07 -12.49
CA PRO A 309 24.98 71.62 -12.67
C PRO A 309 26.28 70.96 -13.15
N GLU A 310 27.04 71.58 -14.06
CA GLU A 310 28.32 71.04 -14.54
C GLU A 310 29.37 70.96 -13.41
N ILE A 311 29.49 72.02 -12.59
CA ILE A 311 30.42 72.02 -11.45
C ILE A 311 30.04 70.96 -10.42
N ARG A 312 28.74 70.84 -10.12
CA ARG A 312 28.23 69.81 -9.20
C ARG A 312 28.43 68.40 -9.76
N TYR A 313 28.22 68.21 -11.06
CA TYR A 313 28.45 66.95 -11.76
C TYR A 313 29.94 66.58 -11.72
N SER A 314 30.85 67.50 -12.02
CA SER A 314 32.31 67.28 -11.92
C SER A 314 32.74 66.92 -10.49
N ARG A 315 32.20 67.61 -9.48
CA ARG A 315 32.44 67.25 -8.07
C ARG A 315 31.93 65.85 -7.73
N ALA A 316 30.74 65.48 -8.21
CA ALA A 316 30.19 64.14 -8.01
C ALA A 316 31.06 63.06 -8.68
N THR A 317 31.57 63.31 -9.89
CA THR A 317 32.50 62.42 -10.59
C THR A 317 33.83 62.27 -9.85
N ASN A 318 34.37 63.35 -9.26
CA ASN A 318 35.57 63.26 -8.43
C ASN A 318 35.34 62.41 -7.17
N LEU A 319 34.22 62.64 -6.46
CA LEU A 319 33.84 61.82 -5.30
C LEU A 319 33.62 60.34 -5.68
N TYR A 320 33.05 60.07 -6.85
CA TYR A 320 32.91 58.73 -7.40
C TYR A 320 34.29 58.07 -7.64
N ASN A 321 35.22 58.79 -8.26
CA ASN A 321 36.58 58.30 -8.51
C ASN A 321 37.39 58.10 -7.22
N GLU A 322 37.08 58.84 -6.16
CA GLU A 322 37.63 58.66 -4.81
C GLU A 322 36.97 57.51 -4.02
N GLY A 323 35.96 56.83 -4.59
CA GLY A 323 35.24 55.73 -3.92
C GLY A 323 34.18 56.16 -2.90
N LYS A 324 33.86 57.47 -2.81
CA LYS A 324 32.84 58.02 -1.91
C LYS A 324 31.45 57.97 -2.55
N TYR A 325 30.97 56.75 -2.80
CA TYR A 325 29.77 56.52 -3.59
C TYR A 325 28.48 57.08 -2.98
N VAL A 326 28.32 57.08 -1.65
CA VAL A 326 27.14 57.68 -0.98
C VAL A 326 27.05 59.18 -1.24
N GLU A 327 28.17 59.89 -1.08
CA GLU A 327 28.25 61.33 -1.29
C GLU A 327 28.08 61.69 -2.77
N ALA A 328 28.72 60.94 -3.67
CA ALA A 328 28.58 61.10 -5.12
C ALA A 328 27.12 60.90 -5.56
N ARG A 329 26.48 59.80 -5.12
CA ARG A 329 25.09 59.46 -5.41
C ARG A 329 24.12 60.55 -4.96
N HIS A 330 24.29 61.09 -3.74
CA HIS A 330 23.44 62.18 -3.25
C HIS A 330 23.51 63.41 -4.15
N ILE A 331 24.69 63.75 -4.69
CA ILE A 331 24.84 64.86 -5.63
C ILE A 331 24.19 64.51 -6.98
N PHE A 332 24.40 63.30 -7.53
CA PHE A 332 23.77 62.87 -8.78
C PHE A 332 22.23 62.87 -8.72
N VAL A 333 21.63 62.40 -7.61
CA VAL A 333 20.16 62.44 -7.40
C VAL A 333 19.64 63.88 -7.43
N ASN A 334 20.35 64.81 -6.77
CA ASN A 334 19.98 66.22 -6.76
C ASN A 334 20.11 66.90 -8.15
N LEU A 335 20.88 66.31 -9.07
CA LEU A 335 21.03 66.79 -10.45
C LEU A 335 19.99 66.20 -11.42
N ASN A 336 19.22 65.19 -10.99
CA ASN A 336 18.12 64.58 -11.72
C ASN A 336 18.52 64.14 -13.16
N ASN A 337 17.82 64.58 -14.21
CA ASN A 337 18.06 64.17 -15.61
C ASN A 337 19.25 64.88 -16.30
N TYR A 338 20.19 65.45 -15.55
CA TYR A 338 21.34 66.13 -16.13
C TYR A 338 22.38 65.11 -16.63
N LYS A 339 22.70 65.13 -17.92
CA LYS A 339 23.62 64.16 -18.57
C LYS A 339 23.22 62.70 -18.29
N ASP A 340 24.19 61.86 -17.94
CA ASP A 340 24.09 60.45 -17.57
C ASP A 340 23.91 60.25 -16.06
N CYS A 341 23.46 61.25 -15.29
CA CYS A 341 23.30 61.13 -13.83
C CYS A 341 22.48 59.91 -13.41
N MET A 342 21.43 59.56 -14.17
CA MET A 342 20.64 58.35 -13.89
C MET A 342 21.48 57.06 -13.99
N ASN A 343 22.37 56.97 -14.99
CA ASN A 343 23.30 55.83 -15.10
C ASN A 343 24.33 55.87 -13.97
N ARG A 344 24.85 57.06 -13.63
CA ARG A 344 25.81 57.23 -12.52
C ARG A 344 25.22 56.90 -11.15
N ILE A 345 23.92 57.14 -10.93
CA ILE A 345 23.21 56.72 -9.72
C ILE A 345 23.17 55.20 -9.66
N SER A 346 22.79 54.53 -10.75
CA SER A 346 22.82 53.06 -10.84
C SER A 346 24.22 52.50 -10.60
N ASP A 347 25.26 53.10 -11.20
CA ASP A 347 26.66 52.70 -10.97
C ASP A 347 27.07 52.85 -9.50
N CYS A 348 26.67 53.95 -8.84
CA CYS A 348 26.95 54.15 -7.42
C CYS A 348 26.22 53.11 -6.56
N ASP A 349 24.95 52.82 -6.87
CA ASP A 349 24.16 51.81 -6.17
C ASP A 349 24.79 50.41 -6.32
N GLU A 350 25.27 50.05 -7.51
CA GLU A 350 26.00 48.80 -7.74
C GLU A 350 27.32 48.74 -6.95
N LYS A 351 28.09 49.83 -6.91
CA LYS A 351 29.34 49.90 -6.13
C LYS A 351 29.11 49.77 -4.63
N LEU A 352 28.04 50.40 -4.11
CA LEU A 352 27.64 50.28 -2.70
C LEU A 352 27.23 48.85 -2.35
N LEU A 353 26.43 48.20 -3.20
CA LEU A 353 26.11 46.77 -3.07
C LEU A 353 27.39 45.91 -3.07
N GLY A 354 28.39 46.26 -3.90
CA GLY A 354 29.69 45.62 -3.91
C GLY A 354 30.47 45.72 -2.59
N ILE A 355 30.41 46.87 -1.91
CA ILE A 355 31.01 47.09 -0.59
C ILE A 355 30.27 46.26 0.47
N ASP A 356 28.94 46.33 0.48
CA ASP A 356 28.11 45.58 1.44
C ASP A 356 28.29 44.06 1.28
N TYR A 357 28.44 43.57 0.05
CA TYR A 357 28.77 42.18 -0.24
C TYR A 357 30.14 41.77 0.32
N LYS A 358 31.16 42.62 0.17
CA LYS A 358 32.49 42.36 0.75
C LYS A 358 32.43 42.31 2.28
N ASN A 359 31.72 43.25 2.91
CA ASN A 359 31.52 43.25 4.36
C ASN A 359 30.79 41.97 4.83
N ALA A 360 29.83 41.47 4.06
CA ALA A 360 29.13 40.22 4.36
C ALA A 360 30.07 39.00 4.29
N LEU A 361 30.98 38.94 3.30
CA LEU A 361 32.03 37.92 3.22
C LEU A 361 32.98 37.97 4.41
N GLU A 362 33.41 39.17 4.83
CA GLU A 362 34.28 39.31 6.01
C GLU A 362 33.62 38.82 7.31
N LEU A 363 32.30 38.98 7.46
CA LEU A 363 31.55 38.42 8.58
C LEU A 363 31.50 36.89 8.53
N LEU A 364 31.34 36.32 7.33
CA LEU A 364 31.34 34.87 7.11
C LEU A 364 32.71 34.25 7.45
N GLU A 365 33.81 34.89 7.02
CA GLU A 365 35.18 34.46 7.34
C GLU A 365 35.47 34.49 8.84
N LYS A 366 34.86 35.42 9.58
CA LYS A 366 34.97 35.50 11.05
C LYS A 366 34.12 34.47 11.80
N GLY A 367 33.29 33.69 11.10
CA GLY A 367 32.35 32.75 11.70
C GLY A 367 31.12 33.41 12.33
N GLU A 368 30.86 34.70 12.07
CA GLU A 368 29.66 35.41 12.56
C GLU A 368 28.44 35.11 11.68
N LEU A 369 28.07 33.82 11.55
CA LEU A 369 27.12 33.28 10.58
C LEU A 369 25.77 34.01 10.56
N SER A 370 25.19 34.28 11.74
CA SER A 370 23.90 34.99 11.84
C SER A 370 23.97 36.43 11.28
N LYS A 371 25.07 37.14 11.51
CA LYS A 371 25.26 38.50 10.99
C LYS A 371 25.55 38.48 9.49
N ALA A 372 26.39 37.54 9.03
CA ALA A 372 26.69 37.33 7.62
C ALA A 372 25.41 37.00 6.82
N LYS A 373 24.61 36.04 7.29
CA LYS A 373 23.32 35.66 6.69
C LYS A 373 22.37 36.84 6.54
N LYS A 374 22.24 37.65 7.60
CA LYS A 374 21.41 38.87 7.59
C LYS A 374 21.94 39.91 6.59
N ALA A 375 23.25 40.04 6.43
CA ALA A 375 23.87 40.94 5.47
C ALA A 375 23.62 40.46 4.03
N PHE A 376 23.84 39.17 3.71
CA PHE A 376 23.56 38.61 2.38
C PHE A 376 22.08 38.70 2.00
N ARG A 377 21.14 38.45 2.93
CA ARG A 377 19.70 38.61 2.67
C ARG A 377 19.31 40.04 2.26
N LYS A 378 20.01 41.07 2.74
CA LYS A 378 19.74 42.47 2.34
C LYS A 378 20.15 42.75 0.90
N LEU A 379 21.12 42.00 0.37
CA LEU A 379 21.65 42.15 -0.98
C LEU A 379 20.77 41.50 -2.05
N LYS A 380 19.78 40.68 -1.66
CA LYS A 380 18.84 39.98 -2.57
C LYS A 380 19.61 39.22 -3.66
N ASP A 381 19.37 39.52 -4.93
CA ASP A 381 19.93 38.83 -6.10
C ASP A 381 21.29 39.42 -6.56
N PHE A 382 21.90 40.30 -5.77
CA PHE A 382 23.22 40.85 -6.11
C PHE A 382 24.29 39.76 -5.99
N LYS A 383 24.91 39.41 -7.11
CA LYS A 383 25.88 38.28 -7.22
C LYS A 383 25.25 36.97 -6.71
N ASN A 384 26.06 36.07 -6.15
CA ASN A 384 25.62 34.83 -5.53
C ASN A 384 25.20 35.01 -4.05
N SER A 385 24.68 36.17 -3.67
CA SER A 385 24.23 36.41 -2.28
C SER A 385 23.21 35.36 -1.78
N PRO A 386 22.27 34.83 -2.61
CA PRO A 386 21.41 33.72 -2.20
C PRO A 386 22.19 32.45 -1.84
N ASP A 387 23.21 32.07 -2.63
CA ASP A 387 24.06 30.90 -2.34
C ASP A 387 24.89 31.12 -1.06
N MET A 388 25.32 32.36 -0.78
CA MET A 388 26.03 32.68 0.46
C MET A 388 25.11 32.62 1.69
N VAL A 389 23.79 32.81 1.53
CA VAL A 389 22.81 32.53 2.60
C VAL A 389 22.74 31.03 2.87
N LYS A 390 22.71 30.19 1.81
CA LYS A 390 22.78 28.72 1.94
C LYS A 390 24.10 28.29 2.62
N GLU A 391 25.24 28.86 2.22
CA GLU A 391 26.56 28.60 2.84
C GLU A 391 26.58 28.91 4.34
N CYS A 392 25.95 30.01 4.77
CA CYS A 392 25.86 30.34 6.19
C CYS A 392 25.08 29.28 6.98
N ASP A 393 23.99 28.76 6.40
CA ASP A 393 23.17 27.72 7.01
C ASP A 393 23.91 26.37 7.01
N TYR A 394 24.58 26.03 5.91
CA TYR A 394 25.41 24.84 5.79
C TYR A 394 26.51 24.80 6.87
N ARG A 395 27.26 25.90 7.05
CA ARG A 395 28.27 26.00 8.13
C ARG A 395 27.66 25.89 9.53
N GLN A 396 26.45 26.41 9.72
CA GLN A 396 25.74 26.28 11.00
C GLN A 396 25.36 24.82 11.27
N ALA A 397 24.91 24.10 10.25
CA ALA A 397 24.60 22.67 10.34
C ALA A 397 25.84 21.83 10.67
N LEU A 398 27.00 22.13 10.05
CA LEU A 398 28.27 21.48 10.39
C LEU A 398 28.69 21.71 11.84
N ILE A 399 28.46 22.90 12.40
CA ILE A 399 28.73 23.18 13.82
C ILE A 399 27.80 22.35 14.69
N LEU A 400 26.50 22.30 14.38
CA LEU A 400 25.53 21.48 15.12
C LEU A 400 25.88 19.99 15.08
N MET A 401 26.28 19.48 13.93
CA MET A 401 26.73 18.09 13.76
C MET A 401 27.97 17.80 14.62
N LYS A 402 28.92 18.73 14.68
CA LYS A 402 30.11 18.61 15.55
C LYS A 402 29.76 18.65 17.03
N ASP A 403 28.72 19.41 17.38
CA ASP A 403 28.20 19.52 18.75
C ASP A 403 27.21 18.38 19.10
N GLU A 404 27.13 17.33 18.27
CA GLU A 404 26.23 16.16 18.42
C GLU A 404 24.74 16.50 18.46
N LYS A 405 24.37 17.69 17.95
CA LYS A 405 22.99 18.16 17.82
C LYS A 405 22.41 17.73 16.48
N PHE A 406 22.32 16.42 16.29
CA PHE A 406 21.99 15.79 15.00
C PHE A 406 20.60 16.18 14.48
N GLU A 407 19.59 16.25 15.35
CA GLU A 407 18.23 16.62 14.94
C GLU A 407 18.17 18.07 14.40
N GLU A 408 18.81 19.02 15.09
CA GLU A 408 18.93 20.41 14.63
C GLU A 408 19.71 20.49 13.31
N ALA A 409 20.78 19.71 13.16
CA ALA A 409 21.61 19.66 11.95
C ALA A 409 20.85 19.08 10.75
N LEU A 410 20.14 17.94 10.93
CA LEU A 410 19.34 17.29 9.91
C LEU A 410 18.31 18.24 9.32
N LYS A 411 17.60 18.99 10.16
CA LYS A 411 16.62 19.98 9.70
C LYS A 411 17.22 21.01 8.75
N ILE A 412 18.46 21.45 9.01
CA ILE A 412 19.14 22.41 8.15
C ILE A 412 19.67 21.74 6.88
N PHE A 413 20.32 20.58 6.97
CA PHE A 413 20.81 19.87 5.80
C PHE A 413 19.69 19.45 4.85
N MET A 414 18.54 19.00 5.35
CA MET A 414 17.36 18.68 4.54
C MET A 414 16.83 19.92 3.80
N ALA A 415 16.80 21.08 4.46
CA ALA A 415 16.45 22.35 3.80
C ALA A 415 17.48 22.79 2.73
N LEU A 416 18.67 22.18 2.75
CA LEU A 416 19.79 22.41 1.85
C LEU A 416 20.13 21.16 1.02
N TYR A 417 19.18 20.25 0.80
CA TYR A 417 19.46 18.94 0.19
C TYR A 417 20.17 19.04 -1.18
N ASP A 418 19.93 20.12 -1.94
CA ASP A 418 20.52 20.40 -3.25
C ASP A 418 21.87 21.15 -3.20
N TYR A 419 22.41 21.40 -2.00
CA TYR A 419 23.55 22.29 -1.78
C TYR A 419 24.76 21.57 -1.18
N SER A 420 25.94 21.78 -1.80
CA SER A 420 27.21 21.15 -1.41
C SER A 420 27.08 19.63 -1.34
N ASP A 421 27.48 19.03 -0.23
CA ASP A 421 27.46 17.61 0.13
C ASP A 421 26.46 17.36 1.27
N SER A 422 25.34 18.10 1.28
CA SER A 422 24.34 18.01 2.36
C SER A 422 23.71 16.62 2.44
N ILE A 423 23.54 15.94 1.31
CA ILE A 423 23.06 14.54 1.28
C ILE A 423 24.05 13.63 1.99
N GLU A 424 25.35 13.71 1.68
CA GLU A 424 26.38 12.90 2.34
C GLU A 424 26.45 13.20 3.84
N LYS A 425 26.15 14.43 4.27
CA LYS A 425 26.04 14.76 5.70
C LYS A 425 24.79 14.17 6.34
N ILE A 426 23.65 14.15 5.65
CA ILE A 426 22.43 13.50 6.15
C ILE A 426 22.67 12.00 6.28
N GLU A 427 23.26 11.35 5.28
CA GLU A 427 23.61 9.93 5.33
C GLU A 427 24.61 9.63 6.44
N ALA A 428 25.61 10.49 6.68
CA ALA A 428 26.54 10.32 7.79
C ALA A 428 25.86 10.45 9.16
N ILE A 429 24.87 11.35 9.29
CA ILE A 429 24.06 11.45 10.51
C ILE A 429 23.14 10.23 10.65
N ALA A 430 22.49 9.79 9.58
CA ALA A 430 21.67 8.57 9.59
C ALA A 430 22.50 7.35 10.03
N ALA A 431 23.72 7.20 9.50
CA ALA A 431 24.64 6.14 9.90
C ALA A 431 25.10 6.21 11.37
N SER A 432 24.99 7.38 12.02
CA SER A 432 25.26 7.50 13.46
C SER A 432 24.14 6.91 14.33
N TYR A 433 22.96 6.68 13.74
CA TYR A 433 21.81 6.03 14.37
C TYR A 433 21.69 4.55 13.98
N ASN A 434 22.77 3.86 13.60
CA ASN A 434 22.69 2.48 13.07
C ASN A 434 21.96 1.47 13.97
N ASP A 435 21.92 1.68 15.28
CA ASP A 435 21.18 0.81 16.22
C ASP A 435 19.68 1.19 16.35
N ASP A 436 19.25 2.30 15.72
CA ASP A 436 17.89 2.82 15.70
C ASP A 436 17.38 2.89 14.25
N VAL A 437 17.06 1.71 13.72
CA VAL A 437 16.54 1.48 12.35
C VAL A 437 15.36 2.40 12.03
N TYR A 438 14.50 2.69 13.01
CA TYR A 438 13.38 3.60 12.88
C TYR A 438 13.81 5.02 12.52
N THR A 439 14.74 5.59 13.28
CA THR A 439 15.23 6.95 13.03
C THR A 439 15.88 7.05 11.65
N VAL A 440 16.58 6.01 11.22
CA VAL A 440 17.17 5.92 9.87
C VAL A 440 16.08 5.86 8.80
N ALA A 441 15.08 4.99 8.95
CA ALA A 441 13.97 4.84 8.01
C ALA A 441 13.20 6.15 7.79
N VAL A 442 12.84 6.84 8.88
CA VAL A 442 12.19 8.16 8.86
C VAL A 442 13.07 9.22 8.22
N THR A 443 14.38 9.20 8.48
CA THR A 443 15.32 10.16 7.89
C THR A 443 15.37 10.01 6.36
N TYR A 444 15.44 8.78 5.86
CA TYR A 444 15.35 8.51 4.42
C TYR A 444 13.98 8.80 3.84
N GLY A 445 12.89 8.56 4.59
CA GLY A 445 11.55 8.89 4.14
C GLY A 445 11.31 10.39 3.97
N LYS A 446 11.81 11.20 4.91
CA LYS A 446 11.81 12.67 4.77
C LYS A 446 12.65 13.13 3.57
N LEU A 447 13.72 12.42 3.25
CA LEU A 447 14.48 12.66 2.02
C LEU A 447 13.72 12.22 0.77
N ALA A 448 12.92 11.15 0.82
CA ALA A 448 12.12 10.67 -0.30
C ALA A 448 11.10 11.71 -0.81
N GLU A 449 10.61 12.59 0.08
CA GLU A 449 9.78 13.74 -0.30
C GLU A 449 10.53 14.77 -1.18
N LEU A 450 11.86 14.84 -1.06
CA LEU A 450 12.72 15.76 -1.79
C LEU A 450 13.36 15.11 -3.02
N ASP A 451 13.74 13.84 -2.89
CA ASP A 451 14.35 13.00 -3.92
C ASP A 451 13.80 11.56 -3.81
N PRO A 452 12.89 11.16 -4.71
CA PRO A 452 12.25 9.83 -4.68
C PRO A 452 13.22 8.64 -4.66
N GLY A 453 14.48 8.82 -5.05
CA GLY A 453 15.49 7.76 -4.99
C GLY A 453 15.81 7.25 -3.59
N PHE A 454 15.40 7.97 -2.53
CA PHE A 454 15.56 7.52 -1.14
C PHE A 454 14.38 6.69 -0.62
N TRP A 455 13.27 6.61 -1.37
CA TRP A 455 12.10 5.87 -0.92
C TRP A 455 12.40 4.38 -0.74
N GLU A 456 13.12 3.74 -1.67
CA GLU A 456 13.47 2.32 -1.55
C GLU A 456 14.30 2.03 -0.29
N LYS A 457 15.28 2.90 0.02
CA LYS A 457 16.08 2.79 1.25
C LYS A 457 15.21 2.88 2.50
N SER A 458 14.25 3.81 2.51
CA SER A 458 13.32 3.95 3.63
C SER A 458 12.39 2.74 3.74
N ARG A 459 11.78 2.32 2.63
CA ARG A 459 10.88 1.17 2.54
C ARG A 459 11.53 -0.12 3.05
N ASP A 460 12.78 -0.37 2.67
CA ASP A 460 13.46 -1.62 3.05
C ASP A 460 13.67 -1.67 4.57
N LEU A 461 14.08 -0.55 5.18
CA LEU A 461 14.19 -0.42 6.64
C LEU A 461 12.83 -0.51 7.33
N TRP A 462 11.79 0.12 6.76
CA TRP A 462 10.41 -0.05 7.24
C TRP A 462 9.94 -1.50 7.17
N GLY A 463 10.45 -2.28 6.22
CA GLY A 463 10.22 -3.72 6.14
C GLY A 463 10.76 -4.53 7.30
N GLU A 464 11.73 -4.01 8.06
CA GLU A 464 12.24 -4.64 9.29
C GLU A 464 11.37 -4.29 10.51
N ILE A 465 10.68 -3.15 10.45
CA ILE A 465 9.92 -2.58 11.58
C ILE A 465 8.43 -2.93 11.49
N THR A 466 7.87 -2.89 10.29
CA THR A 466 6.42 -2.96 10.04
C THR A 466 6.04 -4.23 9.34
N ARG A 467 4.84 -4.71 9.65
CA ARG A 467 4.24 -5.84 8.95
C ARG A 467 3.74 -5.41 7.58
N ARG A 468 3.96 -6.30 6.62
CA ARG A 468 3.38 -6.22 5.27
C ARG A 468 2.75 -7.56 4.98
N HIS A 469 1.43 -7.62 5.02
CA HIS A 469 0.72 -8.83 4.66
C HIS A 469 0.86 -9.11 3.16
N THR A 470 1.32 -10.31 2.85
CA THR A 470 1.30 -10.86 1.50
C THR A 470 0.13 -11.82 1.31
N VAL A 471 -0.50 -12.23 2.41
CA VAL A 471 -1.81 -12.89 2.48
C VAL A 471 -2.63 -12.20 3.55
N SER A 472 -3.91 -11.93 3.28
CA SER A 472 -4.80 -11.25 4.23
C SER A 472 -6.21 -11.84 4.15
N ALA A 473 -6.83 -12.03 5.31
CA ALA A 473 -8.22 -12.47 5.45
C ALA A 473 -9.13 -11.25 5.65
N GLY A 474 -10.10 -11.08 4.76
CA GLY A 474 -11.22 -10.16 4.96
C GLY A 474 -12.41 -10.88 5.58
N TRP A 475 -13.56 -10.20 5.70
CA TRP A 475 -14.72 -10.77 6.40
C TRP A 475 -15.14 -12.14 5.88
N ASN A 476 -15.20 -12.31 4.57
CA ASN A 476 -15.63 -13.55 3.91
C ASN A 476 -14.82 -13.85 2.66
N TYR A 477 -13.64 -13.25 2.51
CA TYR A 477 -12.80 -13.44 1.35
C TYR A 477 -11.34 -13.45 1.77
N THR A 478 -10.49 -14.03 0.94
CA THR A 478 -9.04 -14.06 1.15
C THR A 478 -8.38 -13.41 -0.06
N VAL A 479 -7.29 -12.68 0.18
CA VAL A 479 -6.42 -12.15 -0.88
C VAL A 479 -4.96 -12.53 -0.63
N ALA A 480 -4.19 -12.70 -1.69
CA ALA A 480 -2.75 -12.99 -1.58
C ALA A 480 -1.95 -12.47 -2.78
N VAL A 481 -0.72 -12.00 -2.54
CA VAL A 481 0.18 -11.48 -3.56
C VAL A 481 1.02 -12.61 -4.15
N ARG A 482 0.95 -12.78 -5.47
CA ARG A 482 1.71 -13.76 -6.23
C ARG A 482 3.13 -13.28 -6.49
N ARG A 483 4.07 -14.20 -6.70
CA ARG A 483 5.50 -13.90 -6.99
C ARG A 483 5.74 -12.99 -8.20
N ASP A 484 4.77 -12.89 -9.11
CA ASP A 484 4.83 -12.01 -10.28
C ASP A 484 4.28 -10.59 -10.00
N GLY A 485 3.85 -10.29 -8.78
CA GLY A 485 3.28 -9.00 -8.39
C GLY A 485 1.78 -8.84 -8.71
N THR A 486 1.11 -9.89 -9.17
CA THR A 486 -0.36 -9.94 -9.31
C THR A 486 -1.02 -10.48 -8.04
N VAL A 487 -2.35 -10.45 -7.94
CA VAL A 487 -3.08 -10.79 -6.70
C VAL A 487 -4.13 -11.89 -6.94
N TYR A 488 -4.14 -12.88 -6.04
CA TYR A 488 -5.24 -13.82 -5.88
C TYR A 488 -6.34 -13.23 -5.01
N ALA A 489 -7.60 -13.54 -5.34
CA ALA A 489 -8.74 -13.28 -4.46
C ALA A 489 -9.76 -14.42 -4.58
N THR A 490 -10.40 -14.79 -3.46
CA THR A 490 -11.52 -15.73 -3.42
C THR A 490 -12.53 -15.28 -2.37
N ASP A 491 -13.83 -15.31 -2.69
CA ASP A 491 -14.94 -14.86 -1.83
C ASP A 491 -15.85 -16.04 -1.46
N VAL A 492 -16.46 -15.98 -0.28
CA VAL A 492 -17.58 -16.85 0.10
C VAL A 492 -18.81 -16.33 -0.62
N ASP A 493 -19.46 -17.23 -1.33
CA ASP A 493 -20.78 -17.20 -1.96
C ASP A 493 -21.88 -16.47 -1.14
N LEU A 494 -21.75 -15.15 -0.98
CA LEU A 494 -22.81 -14.27 -0.49
C LEU A 494 -23.76 -14.01 -1.65
N SER A 495 -25.06 -14.03 -1.38
CA SER A 495 -26.05 -13.50 -2.30
C SER A 495 -25.58 -12.12 -2.79
N SER A 496 -25.72 -11.84 -4.08
CA SER A 496 -25.22 -10.64 -4.81
C SER A 496 -25.52 -9.27 -4.19
N ASP A 497 -26.27 -9.21 -3.09
CA ASP A 497 -26.65 -8.00 -2.37
C ASP A 497 -25.53 -7.48 -1.44
N TYR A 498 -24.45 -8.24 -1.17
CA TYR A 498 -23.31 -7.84 -0.32
C TYR A 498 -21.93 -7.91 -1.01
N GLN A 499 -21.87 -8.08 -2.33
CA GLN A 499 -20.61 -8.01 -3.08
C GLN A 499 -20.41 -6.59 -3.62
N TYR A 500 -19.42 -5.90 -3.08
CA TYR A 500 -19.03 -4.56 -3.51
C TYR A 500 -17.86 -4.57 -4.51
N GLY A 501 -17.42 -5.75 -4.96
CA GLY A 501 -16.26 -5.91 -5.84
C GLY A 501 -14.93 -5.96 -5.07
N GLN A 502 -14.96 -6.33 -3.78
CA GLN A 502 -13.76 -6.44 -2.93
C GLN A 502 -12.73 -7.46 -3.44
N ALA A 503 -13.16 -8.42 -4.28
CA ALA A 503 -12.28 -9.40 -4.93
C ALA A 503 -11.91 -9.03 -6.39
N ASP A 504 -12.30 -7.84 -6.89
CA ASP A 504 -12.08 -7.39 -8.28
C ASP A 504 -10.61 -6.89 -8.50
N VAL A 505 -9.65 -7.77 -8.23
CA VAL A 505 -8.21 -7.48 -8.24
C VAL A 505 -7.50 -7.94 -9.53
N GLU A 506 -8.23 -8.39 -10.56
CA GLU A 506 -7.64 -9.12 -11.69
C GLU A 506 -6.72 -8.27 -12.58
N ASN A 507 -6.79 -6.94 -12.45
CA ASN A 507 -5.94 -5.99 -13.19
C ASN A 507 -4.82 -5.39 -12.32
N TRP A 508 -4.62 -5.89 -11.10
CA TRP A 508 -3.57 -5.40 -10.22
C TRP A 508 -2.22 -6.02 -10.60
N GLU A 509 -1.22 -5.16 -10.68
CA GLU A 509 0.17 -5.49 -11.04
C GLU A 509 1.11 -4.69 -10.13
N ASP A 510 2.35 -5.18 -9.99
CA ASP A 510 3.41 -4.59 -9.18
C ASP A 510 3.06 -4.46 -7.68
N ILE A 511 2.18 -5.32 -7.17
CA ILE A 511 1.76 -5.35 -5.77
C ILE A 511 2.82 -6.06 -4.92
N ILE A 512 3.10 -5.50 -3.73
CA ILE A 512 4.06 -6.03 -2.76
C ILE A 512 3.43 -6.34 -1.40
N ALA A 513 2.25 -5.80 -1.11
CA ALA A 513 1.48 -6.12 0.10
C ALA A 513 -0.02 -5.90 -0.18
N VAL A 514 -0.87 -6.62 0.54
CA VAL A 514 -2.33 -6.54 0.47
C VAL A 514 -2.94 -6.56 1.86
N GLU A 515 -4.01 -5.83 2.03
CA GLU A 515 -4.83 -5.86 3.24
C GLU A 515 -6.30 -5.99 2.87
N ALA A 516 -7.00 -6.87 3.55
CA ALA A 516 -8.40 -7.15 3.34
C ALA A 516 -9.20 -6.64 4.55
N GLY A 517 -9.92 -5.54 4.34
CA GLY A 517 -10.89 -5.06 5.32
C GLY A 517 -12.22 -5.81 5.22
N TRP A 518 -13.26 -5.30 5.87
CA TRP A 518 -14.58 -5.94 5.92
C TRP A 518 -15.16 -6.19 4.52
N ASP A 519 -15.27 -5.12 3.72
CA ASP A 519 -15.88 -5.15 2.38
C ASP A 519 -15.00 -4.46 1.31
N HIS A 520 -13.70 -4.28 1.55
CA HIS A 520 -12.78 -3.66 0.59
C HIS A 520 -11.36 -4.19 0.75
N THR A 521 -10.62 -4.23 -0.36
CA THR A 521 -9.23 -4.67 -0.44
C THR A 521 -8.33 -3.50 -0.81
N VAL A 522 -7.16 -3.44 -0.19
CA VAL A 522 -6.13 -2.44 -0.44
C VAL A 522 -4.83 -3.14 -0.85
N GLY A 523 -4.16 -2.63 -1.88
CA GLY A 523 -2.89 -3.14 -2.39
C GLY A 523 -1.82 -2.05 -2.40
N LEU A 524 -0.68 -2.33 -1.76
CA LEU A 524 0.52 -1.49 -1.82
C LEU A 524 1.37 -1.88 -3.03
N LYS A 525 1.70 -0.91 -3.87
CA LYS A 525 2.57 -1.10 -5.03
C LYS A 525 4.05 -0.94 -4.68
N SER A 526 4.88 -1.58 -5.50
CA SER A 526 6.34 -1.52 -5.41
C SER A 526 6.93 -0.12 -5.64
N ASP A 527 6.15 0.84 -6.14
CA ASP A 527 6.51 2.24 -6.34
C ASP A 527 6.04 3.19 -5.21
N GLY A 528 5.42 2.63 -4.16
CA GLY A 528 4.92 3.40 -3.01
C GLY A 528 3.59 4.09 -3.23
N THR A 529 2.87 3.75 -4.31
CA THR A 529 1.45 4.11 -4.51
C THR A 529 0.52 3.00 -4.02
N VAL A 530 -0.77 3.29 -3.90
CA VAL A 530 -1.78 2.37 -3.36
C VAL A 530 -2.98 2.25 -4.30
N VAL A 531 -3.55 1.06 -4.39
CA VAL A 531 -4.81 0.76 -5.10
C VAL A 531 -5.82 0.17 -4.13
N ALA A 532 -7.11 0.40 -4.36
CA ALA A 532 -8.18 -0.18 -3.55
C ALA A 532 -9.42 -0.50 -4.39
N VAL A 533 -10.15 -1.56 -4.01
CA VAL A 533 -11.41 -2.00 -4.63
C VAL A 533 -12.40 -2.50 -3.57
N GLY A 534 -13.70 -2.50 -3.87
CA GLY A 534 -14.75 -2.92 -2.95
C GLY A 534 -15.68 -1.77 -2.56
N ASN A 535 -16.23 -1.86 -1.36
CA ASN A 535 -17.15 -0.86 -0.83
C ASN A 535 -16.44 0.49 -0.77
N ASN A 536 -17.11 1.54 -1.23
CA ASN A 536 -16.62 2.91 -1.18
C ASN A 536 -17.69 3.90 -0.74
N GLU A 537 -18.72 3.45 -0.01
CA GLU A 537 -19.81 4.32 0.48
C GLU A 537 -19.30 5.40 1.45
N ASP A 538 -18.26 5.10 2.22
CA ASP A 538 -17.63 6.02 3.19
C ASP A 538 -16.32 6.63 2.68
N GLY A 539 -15.90 6.29 1.45
CA GLY A 539 -14.66 6.76 0.85
C GLY A 539 -13.43 5.91 1.18
N GLN A 540 -13.60 4.72 1.76
CA GLN A 540 -12.50 3.81 2.15
C GLN A 540 -11.58 3.37 1.00
N CYS A 541 -11.99 3.53 -0.26
CA CYS A 541 -11.15 3.26 -1.43
C CYS A 541 -10.51 4.53 -2.05
N ASN A 542 -10.67 5.72 -1.45
CA ASN A 542 -10.15 6.99 -1.99
C ASN A 542 -8.64 7.18 -1.72
N VAL A 543 -7.82 6.28 -2.28
CA VAL A 543 -6.37 6.20 -2.07
C VAL A 543 -5.55 6.71 -3.26
N GLU A 544 -6.19 7.25 -4.30
CA GLU A 544 -5.56 7.51 -5.61
C GLU A 544 -4.42 8.55 -5.59
N ASN A 545 -4.36 9.39 -4.55
CA ASN A 545 -3.34 10.42 -4.38
C ASN A 545 -2.24 10.01 -3.39
N TRP A 546 -2.28 8.79 -2.87
CA TRP A 546 -1.33 8.31 -1.87
C TRP A 546 -0.01 7.94 -2.53
N THR A 547 1.08 8.46 -1.97
CA THR A 547 2.45 8.25 -2.44
C THR A 547 3.40 8.12 -1.26
N ASN A 548 4.60 7.59 -1.51
CA ASN A 548 5.61 7.32 -0.49
C ASN A 548 5.10 6.39 0.62
N ILE A 549 4.15 5.52 0.33
CA ILE A 549 3.57 4.57 1.29
C ILE A 549 4.51 3.37 1.44
N VAL A 550 4.68 2.90 2.68
CA VAL A 550 5.55 1.76 3.02
C VAL A 550 4.77 0.61 3.66
N ALA A 551 3.59 0.88 4.22
CA ALA A 551 2.64 -0.12 4.70
C ALA A 551 1.20 0.42 4.58
N VAL A 552 0.23 -0.48 4.49
CA VAL A 552 -1.21 -0.16 4.41
C VAL A 552 -1.95 -0.98 5.46
N ASN A 553 -3.16 -0.54 5.83
CA ASN A 553 -4.09 -1.28 6.67
C ASN A 553 -5.52 -0.96 6.20
N ALA A 554 -6.38 -1.98 6.11
CA ALA A 554 -7.78 -1.86 5.71
C ALA A 554 -8.68 -2.28 6.87
N THR A 555 -9.59 -1.41 7.31
CA THR A 555 -10.48 -1.65 8.46
C THR A 555 -11.90 -1.99 8.01
N SER A 556 -12.90 -1.87 8.90
CA SER A 556 -14.31 -1.99 8.56
C SER A 556 -14.79 -1.00 7.49
N SER A 557 -14.30 0.24 7.58
CA SER A 557 -14.85 1.38 6.83
C SER A 557 -13.81 2.46 6.50
N GLU A 558 -12.53 2.22 6.78
CA GLU A 558 -11.45 3.18 6.57
C GLU A 558 -10.19 2.45 6.06
N THR A 559 -9.40 3.13 5.24
CA THR A 559 -8.04 2.68 4.88
C THR A 559 -7.02 3.60 5.52
N TYR A 560 -5.90 3.04 5.96
CA TYR A 560 -4.74 3.75 6.49
C TYR A 560 -3.47 3.44 5.68
N GLY A 561 -2.60 4.43 5.57
CA GLY A 561 -1.31 4.31 4.90
C GLY A 561 -0.20 4.90 5.76
N LEU A 562 0.83 4.10 6.05
CA LEU A 562 2.07 4.57 6.66
C LEU A 562 2.98 5.13 5.57
N ARG A 563 3.35 6.40 5.68
CA ARG A 563 4.32 7.04 4.79
C ARG A 563 5.75 6.78 5.25
N ALA A 564 6.67 6.82 4.31
CA ALA A 564 8.10 6.60 4.52
C ALA A 564 8.70 7.55 5.58
N ASP A 565 8.16 8.76 5.72
CA ASP A 565 8.58 9.74 6.72
C ASP A 565 8.05 9.46 8.15
N GLY A 566 7.34 8.36 8.34
CA GLY A 566 6.75 7.93 9.60
C GLY A 566 5.41 8.58 9.93
N THR A 567 4.82 9.33 8.99
CA THR A 567 3.46 9.88 9.14
C THR A 567 2.40 8.90 8.64
N ILE A 568 1.17 9.04 9.13
CA ILE A 568 0.03 8.22 8.71
C ILE A 568 -0.95 9.11 7.96
N ILE A 569 -1.59 8.56 6.94
CA ILE A 569 -2.75 9.14 6.27
C ILE A 569 -3.93 8.17 6.33
N SER A 570 -5.16 8.69 6.33
CA SER A 570 -6.37 7.87 6.27
C SER A 570 -7.37 8.42 5.26
N THR A 571 -8.34 7.61 4.85
CA THR A 571 -9.38 8.01 3.88
C THR A 571 -10.44 8.95 4.46
N VAL A 572 -10.55 9.03 5.79
CA VAL A 572 -11.64 9.75 6.49
C VAL A 572 -11.14 11.00 7.23
N SER A 573 -9.82 11.12 7.47
CA SER A 573 -9.21 12.30 8.09
C SER A 573 -7.95 12.75 7.36
N ASP A 574 -7.82 14.06 7.12
CA ASP A 574 -6.62 14.65 6.52
C ASP A 574 -5.40 14.66 7.49
N GLU A 575 -5.57 14.40 8.79
CA GLU A 575 -4.47 14.35 9.76
C GLU A 575 -4.74 13.43 10.98
N PRO A 576 -3.92 12.38 11.20
CA PRO A 576 -3.64 11.83 12.51
C PRO A 576 -2.53 12.65 13.21
N ASP A 577 -2.62 12.81 14.53
CA ASP A 577 -1.64 13.54 15.35
C ASP A 577 -0.19 13.11 15.02
N SER A 578 0.58 14.06 14.51
CA SER A 578 1.93 13.86 13.98
C SER A 578 2.98 13.78 15.08
N SER A 579 3.16 12.61 15.69
CA SER A 579 4.44 12.22 16.28
C SER A 579 4.47 10.75 16.69
N SER A 580 5.39 9.99 16.07
CA SER A 580 5.78 8.59 16.35
C SER A 580 5.03 7.57 15.50
N ALA A 581 5.76 6.77 14.71
CA ALA A 581 5.13 5.83 13.80
C ALA A 581 4.59 4.61 14.54
N VAL A 582 3.72 3.94 13.80
CA VAL A 582 2.60 3.15 14.28
C VAL A 582 2.53 1.89 13.45
N ILE A 583 2.58 0.72 14.07
CA ILE A 583 2.04 -0.49 13.46
C ILE A 583 0.53 -0.45 13.69
N MET A 584 -0.23 -0.51 12.60
CA MET A 584 -1.69 -0.64 12.62
C MET A 584 -2.03 -2.08 12.30
N ASP A 585 -2.84 -2.70 13.15
CA ASP A 585 -3.44 -3.99 12.89
C ASP A 585 -4.81 -4.03 13.58
N GLY A 586 -5.89 -4.18 12.80
CA GLY A 586 -7.27 -4.13 13.31
C GLY A 586 -8.34 -3.56 12.38
N ASP A 587 -9.50 -4.24 12.32
CA ASP A 587 -10.73 -3.92 11.57
C ASP A 587 -11.62 -2.90 12.29
N TYR A 588 -11.61 -2.87 13.63
CA TYR A 588 -12.56 -2.06 14.42
C TYR A 588 -11.89 -1.01 15.32
N GLY A 589 -10.59 -1.14 15.57
CA GLY A 589 -9.87 -0.28 16.50
C GLY A 589 -8.79 0.55 15.82
N ASN A 590 -8.71 1.83 16.20
CA ASN A 590 -7.60 2.72 15.85
C ASN A 590 -6.36 2.40 16.71
N THR A 591 -6.07 1.11 16.92
CA THR A 591 -4.99 0.68 17.80
C THR A 591 -3.65 0.85 17.10
N VAL A 592 -2.74 1.45 17.86
CA VAL A 592 -1.50 2.00 17.35
C VAL A 592 -0.36 1.49 18.23
N LEU A 593 0.60 0.76 17.66
CA LEU A 593 1.84 0.44 18.37
C LEU A 593 2.92 1.46 18.02
N LEU A 594 3.29 2.28 19.01
CA LEU A 594 4.35 3.27 18.89
C LEU A 594 5.73 2.62 18.93
N ASN A 595 6.71 3.26 18.29
CA ASN A 595 8.11 2.79 18.27
C ASN A 595 8.76 2.63 19.66
N ASP A 596 8.27 3.33 20.69
CA ASP A 596 8.73 3.14 22.07
C ASP A 596 8.13 1.88 22.75
N GLY A 597 7.39 1.07 21.97
CA GLY A 597 6.72 -0.15 22.40
C GLY A 597 5.46 0.10 23.22
N THR A 598 4.90 1.32 23.18
CA THR A 598 3.66 1.66 23.88
C THR A 598 2.45 1.62 22.96
N VAL A 599 1.29 1.31 23.52
CA VAL A 599 0.00 1.30 22.80
C VAL A 599 -0.92 2.35 23.46
N PRO A 600 -1.20 3.49 22.80
CA PRO A 600 -2.02 4.55 23.36
C PRO A 600 -3.40 4.05 23.81
N GLY A 601 -3.87 4.51 24.96
CA GLY A 601 -5.13 4.04 25.55
C GLY A 601 -5.00 2.80 26.45
N THR A 602 -3.84 2.14 26.45
CA THR A 602 -3.53 0.99 27.33
C THR A 602 -2.41 1.31 28.32
N GLU A 603 -2.15 0.40 29.27
CA GLU A 603 -0.95 0.44 30.13
C GLU A 603 0.25 -0.33 29.53
N TRP A 604 0.14 -0.84 28.29
CA TRP A 604 1.12 -1.75 27.69
C TRP A 604 2.42 -1.05 27.29
N LYS A 605 3.54 -1.74 27.49
CA LYS A 605 4.91 -1.26 27.22
C LYS A 605 5.80 -2.38 26.72
N ASN A 606 6.80 -2.03 25.92
CA ASN A 606 7.72 -2.97 25.28
C ASN A 606 7.01 -4.00 24.39
N MET A 607 5.90 -3.59 23.77
CA MET A 607 5.21 -4.36 22.74
C MET A 607 6.03 -4.34 21.46
N ILE A 608 6.05 -5.47 20.76
CA ILE A 608 6.68 -5.64 19.44
C ILE A 608 5.63 -5.86 18.36
N ASP A 609 4.39 -6.16 18.76
CA ASP A 609 3.28 -6.35 17.86
C ASP A 609 1.93 -6.20 18.59
N VAL A 610 0.89 -5.83 17.86
CA VAL A 610 -0.46 -5.60 18.37
C VAL A 610 -1.47 -5.95 17.28
N ALA A 611 -2.66 -6.45 17.66
CA ALA A 611 -3.80 -6.67 16.75
C ALA A 611 -5.12 -6.26 17.46
N ASP A 612 -6.06 -5.64 16.74
CA ASP A 612 -7.32 -5.16 17.32
C ASP A 612 -8.58 -5.37 16.43
N ASN A 613 -9.24 -6.50 16.66
CA ASN A 613 -10.49 -6.86 15.99
C ASN A 613 -11.65 -7.07 16.96
N ASN A 614 -11.96 -6.07 17.81
CA ASN A 614 -12.81 -6.14 19.02
C ASN A 614 -12.17 -6.86 20.22
N ILE A 615 -11.02 -7.47 20.02
CA ILE A 615 -10.13 -7.99 21.05
C ILE A 615 -8.79 -7.34 20.78
N CYS A 616 -8.31 -6.49 21.69
CA CYS A 616 -6.98 -5.96 21.57
C CYS A 616 -6.01 -7.00 22.14
N VAL A 617 -5.03 -7.42 21.34
CA VAL A 617 -4.02 -8.39 21.72
C VAL A 617 -2.65 -7.77 21.45
N GLY A 618 -1.75 -7.85 22.42
CA GLY A 618 -0.38 -7.34 22.31
C GLY A 618 0.64 -8.45 22.53
N LEU A 619 1.70 -8.45 21.73
CA LEU A 619 2.85 -9.32 21.91
C LEU A 619 4.00 -8.50 22.47
N GLY A 620 4.44 -8.84 23.68
CA GLY A 620 5.61 -8.23 24.30
C GLY A 620 6.91 -8.74 23.69
N SER A 621 7.96 -7.91 23.70
CA SER A 621 9.35 -8.28 23.39
C SER A 621 9.91 -9.47 24.20
N ASN A 622 9.24 -9.84 25.28
CA ASN A 622 9.52 -11.04 26.08
C ASN A 622 8.82 -12.32 25.56
N GLY A 623 8.15 -12.24 24.41
CA GLY A 623 7.38 -13.33 23.80
C GLY A 623 6.06 -13.65 24.50
N LYS A 624 5.57 -12.77 25.38
CA LYS A 624 4.29 -12.97 26.09
C LYS A 624 3.16 -12.19 25.45
N ILE A 625 2.02 -12.84 25.36
CA ILE A 625 0.77 -12.24 24.91
C ILE A 625 0.07 -11.56 26.10
N VAL A 626 -0.43 -10.35 25.86
CA VAL A 626 -1.36 -9.62 26.71
C VAL A 626 -2.66 -9.41 25.93
N ILE A 627 -3.80 -9.42 26.62
CA ILE A 627 -5.11 -9.28 26.00
C ILE A 627 -5.88 -8.23 26.81
N ASP A 628 -6.49 -7.28 26.11
CA ASP A 628 -7.39 -6.28 26.68
C ASP A 628 -8.74 -6.37 25.97
N VAL A 629 -9.80 -6.52 26.76
CA VAL A 629 -11.17 -6.62 26.28
C VAL A 629 -12.09 -5.76 27.14
N PRO A 630 -13.18 -5.22 26.58
CA PRO A 630 -14.21 -4.58 27.39
C PRO A 630 -14.74 -5.57 28.45
N GLY A 631 -14.87 -5.15 29.71
CA GLY A 631 -15.16 -6.02 30.86
C GLY A 631 -16.47 -6.84 30.85
N TYR A 632 -17.27 -6.78 29.78
CA TYR A 632 -18.32 -7.78 29.52
C TYR A 632 -17.74 -9.10 28.95
N TYR A 633 -16.50 -9.10 28.46
CA TYR A 633 -15.83 -10.25 27.85
C TYR A 633 -14.74 -10.89 28.74
N ASP A 634 -14.53 -10.43 29.99
CA ASP A 634 -13.45 -10.90 30.88
C ASP A 634 -13.46 -12.43 31.11
N ASP A 635 -14.65 -13.05 31.20
CA ASP A 635 -14.80 -14.49 31.42
C ASP A 635 -14.54 -15.34 30.16
N MET A 636 -14.34 -14.71 28.99
CA MET A 636 -14.23 -15.34 27.67
C MET A 636 -12.82 -15.22 27.06
N VAL A 637 -11.86 -14.69 27.81
CA VAL A 637 -10.47 -14.53 27.35
C VAL A 637 -9.66 -15.79 27.67
N PRO A 638 -8.95 -16.40 26.70
CA PRO A 638 -8.09 -17.54 26.96
C PRO A 638 -6.95 -17.17 27.91
N ASN A 639 -6.48 -18.13 28.69
CA ASN A 639 -5.31 -17.90 29.54
C ASN A 639 -4.09 -17.70 28.65
N THR A 640 -3.41 -16.55 28.77
CA THR A 640 -2.28 -16.21 27.90
C THR A 640 -1.10 -17.18 28.02
N ASN A 641 -1.03 -17.98 29.09
CA ASN A 641 -0.04 -19.05 29.23
C ASN A 641 -0.30 -20.24 28.28
N ASP A 642 -1.52 -20.43 27.79
CA ASP A 642 -1.90 -21.56 26.94
C ASP A 642 -1.32 -21.44 25.51
N PHE A 643 -0.95 -20.23 25.09
CA PHE A 643 -0.23 -19.98 23.84
C PHE A 643 1.21 -20.52 23.88
N GLY A 644 1.77 -20.76 25.06
CA GLY A 644 3.14 -21.24 25.24
C GLY A 644 4.20 -20.15 25.08
N SER A 645 5.38 -20.53 24.58
CA SER A 645 6.53 -19.64 24.38
C SER A 645 6.92 -19.52 22.91
N ASN A 646 7.85 -18.61 22.61
CA ASN A 646 8.41 -18.35 21.28
C ASN A 646 7.38 -17.87 20.25
N ILE A 647 6.43 -17.06 20.70
CA ILE A 647 5.50 -16.37 19.80
C ILE A 647 6.27 -15.27 19.06
N ILE A 648 6.16 -15.27 17.73
CA ILE A 648 6.81 -14.29 16.85
C ILE A 648 5.82 -13.38 16.14
N ASP A 649 4.56 -13.79 16.10
CA ASP A 649 3.49 -13.07 15.42
C ASP A 649 2.13 -13.44 16.06
N ILE A 650 1.23 -12.47 16.15
CA ILE A 650 -0.15 -12.61 16.64
C ILE A 650 -1.11 -11.95 15.66
N ASP A 651 -2.35 -12.41 15.70
CA ASP A 651 -3.48 -11.74 15.09
C ASP A 651 -4.75 -12.01 15.90
N SER A 652 -5.80 -11.22 15.69
CA SER A 652 -7.07 -11.34 16.39
C SER A 652 -8.25 -11.19 15.43
N SER A 653 -9.42 -11.68 15.82
CA SER A 653 -10.68 -11.40 15.14
C SER A 653 -11.80 -11.15 16.16
N MET A 654 -13.02 -10.88 15.68
CA MET A 654 -14.21 -10.81 16.55
C MET A 654 -14.40 -12.09 17.39
N TYR A 655 -13.91 -13.23 16.89
CA TYR A 655 -14.13 -14.56 17.46
C TYR A 655 -12.85 -15.32 17.80
N TYR A 656 -11.69 -14.93 17.30
CA TYR A 656 -10.46 -15.75 17.43
C TYR A 656 -9.28 -14.92 17.93
N ILE A 657 -8.34 -15.57 18.60
CA ILE A 657 -6.98 -15.04 18.82
C ILE A 657 -6.01 -16.08 18.26
N VAL A 658 -5.13 -15.64 17.37
CA VAL A 658 -4.19 -16.47 16.64
C VAL A 658 -2.77 -16.06 17.00
N ALA A 659 -1.88 -17.04 17.13
CA ALA A 659 -0.47 -16.81 17.38
C ALA A 659 0.38 -17.78 16.57
N LEU A 660 1.42 -17.23 15.94
CA LEU A 660 2.44 -17.96 15.21
C LEU A 660 3.69 -18.10 16.07
N ARG A 661 4.21 -19.32 16.13
CA ARG A 661 5.43 -19.67 16.85
C ARG A 661 6.63 -19.68 15.92
N SER A 662 7.81 -19.46 16.50
CA SER A 662 9.09 -19.49 15.78
C SER A 662 9.41 -20.85 15.14
N ASP A 663 8.73 -21.94 15.51
CA ASP A 663 8.89 -23.25 14.87
C ASP A 663 7.97 -23.44 13.65
N GLY A 664 7.21 -22.40 13.27
CA GLY A 664 6.29 -22.42 12.14
C GLY A 664 4.93 -23.06 12.43
N THR A 665 4.63 -23.36 13.69
CA THR A 665 3.32 -23.87 14.11
C THR A 665 2.37 -22.74 14.53
N VAL A 666 1.07 -22.93 14.29
CA VAL A 666 0.02 -21.95 14.61
C VAL A 666 -0.86 -22.46 15.76
N ILE A 667 -1.20 -21.56 16.66
CA ILE A 667 -2.19 -21.77 17.72
C ILE A 667 -3.30 -20.75 17.58
N ALA A 668 -4.54 -21.22 17.64
CA ALA A 668 -5.69 -20.35 17.68
C ALA A 668 -6.71 -20.82 18.72
N PHE A 669 -7.34 -19.85 19.38
CA PHE A 669 -8.40 -20.07 20.35
C PHE A 669 -9.67 -19.35 19.90
N ASP A 670 -10.80 -20.05 20.01
CA ASP A 670 -12.13 -19.47 19.86
C ASP A 670 -12.51 -18.72 21.15
N LYS A 671 -12.97 -17.48 21.00
CA LYS A 671 -13.30 -16.57 22.09
C LYS A 671 -14.56 -17.00 22.84
N GLU A 672 -15.60 -17.47 22.15
CA GLU A 672 -16.88 -17.78 22.80
C GLU A 672 -16.80 -19.05 23.66
N SER A 673 -16.02 -20.03 23.20
CA SER A 673 -15.86 -21.32 23.85
C SER A 673 -14.59 -21.42 24.71
N GLY A 674 -13.58 -20.60 24.44
CA GLY A 674 -12.21 -20.78 24.97
C GLY A 674 -11.54 -22.05 24.45
N GLU A 675 -12.14 -22.74 23.47
CA GLU A 675 -11.64 -24.00 22.95
C GLU A 675 -10.58 -23.77 21.86
N TYR A 676 -9.70 -24.75 21.77
CA TYR A 676 -8.62 -24.76 20.80
C TYR A 676 -9.15 -25.11 19.40
N ILE A 677 -8.77 -24.32 18.39
CA ILE A 677 -9.18 -24.57 17.00
C ILE A 677 -8.29 -25.67 16.40
N SER A 678 -8.79 -26.89 16.38
CA SER A 678 -7.98 -28.06 16.00
C SER A 678 -7.52 -28.08 14.55
N SER A 679 -8.18 -27.35 13.65
CA SER A 679 -7.85 -27.33 12.21
C SER A 679 -6.51 -26.66 11.92
N VAL A 680 -6.13 -25.62 12.67
CA VAL A 680 -4.84 -24.92 12.48
C VAL A 680 -3.65 -25.68 13.09
N LYS A 681 -3.91 -26.67 13.96
CA LYS A 681 -2.86 -27.45 14.63
C LYS A 681 -1.98 -28.25 13.68
N LEU A 682 -2.54 -28.63 12.54
CA LEU A 682 -1.85 -29.41 11.52
C LEU A 682 -1.00 -28.52 10.61
N TRP A 683 -1.06 -27.20 10.79
CA TRP A 683 -0.26 -26.28 10.00
C TRP A 683 1.16 -26.22 10.55
N GLU A 684 2.10 -26.43 9.66
CA GLU A 684 3.53 -26.40 9.92
C GLU A 684 4.18 -25.51 8.86
N ASN A 685 5.41 -25.04 9.12
CA ASN A 685 6.17 -24.20 8.21
C ASN A 685 5.47 -22.86 7.85
N ILE A 686 4.61 -22.34 8.74
CA ILE A 686 3.93 -21.06 8.56
C ILE A 686 4.89 -19.91 8.90
N VAL A 687 4.88 -18.85 8.09
CA VAL A 687 5.73 -17.65 8.22
C VAL A 687 4.93 -16.36 8.41
N GLN A 688 3.64 -16.38 8.09
CA GLN A 688 2.73 -15.25 8.27
C GLN A 688 1.32 -15.79 8.52
N ILE A 689 0.58 -15.11 9.39
CA ILE A 689 -0.82 -15.40 9.69
C ILE A 689 -1.68 -14.16 9.43
N SER A 690 -2.95 -14.37 9.11
CA SER A 690 -3.96 -13.33 9.10
C SER A 690 -5.33 -13.97 9.41
N SER A 691 -6.23 -13.22 10.00
CA SER A 691 -7.50 -13.70 10.51
C SER A 691 -8.54 -12.59 10.49
N ASN A 692 -9.78 -13.00 10.25
CA ASN A 692 -10.93 -12.11 10.32
C ASN A 692 -12.12 -12.90 10.90
N ALA A 693 -13.30 -12.30 10.93
CA ALA A 693 -14.48 -12.84 11.57
C ALA A 693 -14.91 -14.23 11.06
N SER A 694 -14.59 -14.63 9.82
CA SER A 694 -15.00 -15.95 9.31
C SER A 694 -13.91 -17.01 9.32
N HIS A 695 -12.63 -16.65 9.25
CA HIS A 695 -11.56 -17.63 9.04
C HIS A 695 -10.17 -17.10 9.38
N ILE A 696 -9.22 -18.04 9.40
CA ILE A 696 -7.79 -17.82 9.58
C ILE A 696 -7.09 -18.28 8.30
N VAL A 697 -6.08 -17.54 7.86
CA VAL A 697 -5.16 -17.91 6.79
C VAL A 697 -3.72 -17.91 7.27
N GLY A 698 -2.92 -18.79 6.69
CA GLY A 698 -1.49 -18.90 6.97
C GLY A 698 -0.71 -19.06 5.66
N LEU A 699 0.40 -18.34 5.55
CA LEU A 699 1.36 -18.50 4.46
C LEU A 699 2.50 -19.40 4.91
N THR A 700 2.82 -20.41 4.13
CA THR A 700 3.97 -21.29 4.37
C THR A 700 5.25 -20.72 3.77
N ALA A 701 6.43 -21.14 4.28
CA ALA A 701 7.72 -20.67 3.78
C ALA A 701 8.00 -21.03 2.31
N ASP A 702 7.33 -22.05 1.75
CA ASP A 702 7.43 -22.42 0.34
C ASP A 702 6.46 -21.65 -0.59
N GLY A 703 5.59 -20.81 -0.02
CA GLY A 703 4.66 -19.93 -0.75
C GLY A 703 3.26 -20.50 -0.94
N LYS A 704 2.88 -21.54 -0.18
CA LYS A 704 1.53 -22.09 -0.15
C LYS A 704 0.65 -21.38 0.87
N VAL A 705 -0.63 -21.27 0.58
CA VAL A 705 -1.61 -20.71 1.53
C VAL A 705 -2.45 -21.83 2.14
N GLU A 706 -2.44 -21.88 3.46
CA GLU A 706 -3.37 -22.66 4.28
C GLU A 706 -4.52 -21.76 4.75
N SER A 707 -5.71 -22.33 4.87
CA SER A 707 -6.86 -21.59 5.38
C SER A 707 -7.82 -22.52 6.10
N THR A 708 -8.41 -22.02 7.18
CA THR A 708 -9.56 -22.70 7.82
C THR A 708 -10.82 -22.58 6.94
N TYR A 709 -10.74 -21.71 5.94
CA TYR A 709 -11.70 -21.56 4.86
C TYR A 709 -11.25 -22.30 3.59
N GLY A 710 -12.21 -22.68 2.73
CA GLY A 710 -11.92 -23.34 1.46
C GLY A 710 -11.37 -22.38 0.39
N GLY A 711 -11.16 -22.86 -0.83
CA GLY A 711 -10.91 -21.98 -2.00
C GLY A 711 -9.45 -21.55 -2.24
N VAL A 712 -8.54 -21.74 -1.29
CA VAL A 712 -7.11 -21.36 -1.44
C VAL A 712 -6.17 -22.52 -1.78
N SER A 713 -6.68 -23.76 -1.85
CA SER A 713 -5.85 -24.98 -1.99
C SER A 713 -4.93 -25.04 -3.22
N SER A 714 -5.17 -24.19 -4.23
CA SER A 714 -4.36 -24.09 -5.45
C SER A 714 -3.30 -22.98 -5.40
N TRP A 715 -3.28 -22.16 -4.34
CA TRP A 715 -2.39 -21.00 -4.21
C TRP A 715 -1.05 -21.46 -3.62
N ASN A 716 -0.05 -21.61 -4.49
CA ASN A 716 1.25 -22.19 -4.16
C ASN A 716 2.44 -21.32 -4.61
N ASP A 717 2.20 -20.09 -5.06
CA ASP A 717 3.19 -19.15 -5.59
C ASP A 717 3.06 -17.74 -4.98
N VAL A 718 2.63 -17.66 -3.72
CA VAL A 718 2.56 -16.39 -2.96
C VAL A 718 3.97 -15.90 -2.62
N ILE A 719 4.17 -14.58 -2.60
CA ILE A 719 5.43 -13.95 -2.19
C ILE A 719 5.68 -14.27 -0.73
N VAL A 720 6.88 -14.77 -0.43
CA VAL A 720 7.35 -14.95 0.94
C VAL A 720 8.48 -13.95 1.17
N PRO A 721 8.29 -12.92 2.01
CA PRO A 721 9.37 -11.99 2.35
C PRO A 721 10.52 -12.69 3.09
N ASP A 722 11.76 -12.49 2.64
CA ASP A 722 12.95 -13.16 3.21
C ASP A 722 13.07 -12.99 4.73
N HIS A 723 12.78 -11.78 5.25
CA HIS A 723 12.86 -11.46 6.68
C HIS A 723 11.86 -12.26 7.56
N LEU A 724 10.81 -12.86 6.97
CA LEU A 724 9.89 -13.73 7.71
C LEU A 724 10.46 -15.15 7.84
N ILE A 725 11.26 -15.60 6.88
CA ILE A 725 11.96 -16.89 6.95
C ILE A 725 13.01 -16.85 8.06
N ASP A 726 13.73 -15.73 8.20
CA ASP A 726 14.76 -15.54 9.23
C ASP A 726 14.20 -15.60 10.67
N LYS A 727 12.89 -15.40 10.85
CA LYS A 727 12.22 -15.51 12.16
C LYS A 727 11.94 -16.97 12.57
N LEU A 728 12.07 -17.94 11.66
CA LEU A 728 11.89 -19.34 11.95
C LEU A 728 13.16 -19.97 12.55
N VAL A 729 12.99 -20.67 13.67
CA VAL A 729 13.98 -21.59 14.22
C VAL A 729 13.70 -22.95 13.59
N ILE A 730 14.35 -23.24 12.46
CA ILE A 730 14.26 -24.56 11.82
C ILE A 730 15.05 -25.55 12.69
N PRO A 731 14.44 -26.62 13.25
CA PRO A 731 15.20 -27.65 13.94
C PRO A 731 16.09 -28.36 12.92
N GLU A 732 17.41 -28.31 13.11
CA GLU A 732 18.37 -29.03 12.27
C GLU A 732 18.00 -30.52 12.24
N GLU A 733 17.83 -31.09 11.03
CA GLU A 733 17.66 -32.54 10.87
C GLU A 733 18.86 -33.25 11.52
N PRO A 734 18.66 -34.32 12.31
CA PRO A 734 19.78 -35.05 12.87
C PRO A 734 20.58 -35.67 11.73
N GLU A 735 21.83 -35.22 11.55
CA GLU A 735 22.76 -35.75 10.55
C GLU A 735 22.74 -37.29 10.58
N GLU A 736 22.34 -37.90 9.45
CA GLU A 736 22.52 -39.33 9.24
C GLU A 736 24.01 -39.66 9.40
N LYS A 737 24.34 -40.42 10.44
CA LYS A 737 25.70 -40.93 10.65
C LYS A 737 26.13 -41.68 9.38
N PRO A 738 27.29 -41.36 8.80
CA PRO A 738 27.79 -42.11 7.65
C PRO A 738 28.03 -43.56 8.06
N GLU A 739 27.57 -44.50 7.24
CA GLU A 739 27.90 -45.92 7.35
C GLU A 739 29.43 -46.12 7.31
N ASP A 740 29.94 -46.79 8.35
CA ASP A 740 31.33 -47.25 8.44
C ASP A 740 31.67 -48.10 7.21
N THR A 741 32.47 -47.54 6.30
CA THR A 741 33.21 -48.31 5.31
C THR A 741 34.70 -48.19 5.59
N GLU A 742 35.24 -49.26 6.16
CA GLU A 742 36.67 -49.48 6.33
C GLU A 742 37.41 -49.36 4.99
N ALA A 743 38.35 -48.43 4.91
CA ALA A 743 39.46 -48.52 3.96
C ALA A 743 40.73 -47.92 4.59
N VAL A 744 41.58 -48.83 5.03
CA VAL A 744 43.00 -48.62 5.39
C VAL A 744 43.74 -47.94 4.24
N THR A 745 44.49 -46.86 4.50
CA THR A 745 45.90 -46.70 4.08
C THR A 745 46.60 -45.56 4.82
N ASP A 746 47.86 -45.85 5.17
CA ASP A 746 48.85 -45.02 5.86
C ASP A 746 49.18 -43.69 5.17
N GLY A 747 49.70 -42.72 5.94
CA GLY A 747 50.61 -41.71 5.40
C GLY A 747 50.70 -40.37 6.14
N ASP A 748 51.47 -40.36 7.22
CA ASP A 748 52.43 -39.32 7.65
C ASP A 748 52.12 -37.82 7.76
N SER A 749 52.70 -37.30 8.86
CA SER A 749 53.27 -35.97 9.13
C SER A 749 52.31 -34.86 9.58
N GLU A 750 52.36 -34.54 10.88
CA GLU A 750 53.08 -33.39 11.47
C GLU A 750 52.14 -32.16 11.55
N ALA A 751 52.06 -31.36 12.61
CA ALA A 751 52.58 -31.36 13.96
C ALA A 751 51.85 -30.18 14.64
N GLU A 752 51.55 -30.31 15.94
CA GLU A 752 51.79 -29.27 16.96
C GLU A 752 51.07 -27.91 16.84
N THR A 753 50.52 -27.24 17.86
CA THR A 753 50.24 -27.46 19.30
C THR A 753 49.70 -26.12 19.82
N PHE A 754 48.86 -26.15 20.86
CA PHE A 754 48.78 -25.18 21.99
C PHE A 754 48.30 -23.73 21.68
N ALA A 755 47.62 -22.99 22.56
CA ALA A 755 47.25 -23.20 23.97
C ALA A 755 46.04 -22.32 24.30
N ALA A 756 45.25 -22.78 25.26
CA ALA A 756 44.40 -21.97 26.10
C ALA A 756 45.23 -21.10 27.05
N GLN A 757 44.69 -19.94 27.43
CA GLN A 757 44.97 -19.36 28.75
C GLN A 757 43.77 -18.56 29.27
N GLU A 758 43.25 -19.06 30.38
CA GLU A 758 42.43 -18.33 31.35
C GLU A 758 43.22 -17.14 31.91
N GLU A 759 42.53 -16.04 32.22
CA GLU A 759 42.93 -15.15 33.32
C GLU A 759 41.70 -14.72 34.12
N VAL A 760 41.74 -15.04 35.41
CA VAL A 760 40.82 -14.62 36.47
C VAL A 760 41.58 -13.65 37.37
N THR A 761 40.83 -12.79 38.07
CA THR A 761 41.20 -11.89 39.19
C THR A 761 41.67 -10.48 38.74
N GLU A 762 41.31 -9.37 39.39
CA GLU A 762 40.89 -9.16 40.78
C GLU A 762 40.14 -7.81 40.95
N ALA A 763 39.53 -7.66 42.12
CA ALA A 763 38.56 -6.64 42.54
C ALA A 763 39.09 -5.21 42.79
N ALA A 764 38.17 -4.24 42.72
CA ALA A 764 37.95 -3.17 43.71
C ALA A 764 36.56 -2.54 43.50
#